data_AF-A0A0M3JXU9-F1
#
_entry.id   AF-A0A0M3JXU9-F1
#
_cell.length_a   1.000
_cell.length_b   1.000
_cell.length_c   1.000
_cell.angle_alpha   90.00
_cell.angle_beta   90.00
_cell.angle_gamma   90.00
#
_symmetry.space_group_name_H-M   'P 1'
#
loop_
_entity.id
_entity.type
_entity.pdbx_description
1 polymer ?
#
loop_
_entity_poly.entity_id
_entity_poly.type
_entity_poly.pdbx_seq_one_letter_code
_entity_poly.pdbx_strand_id
1 'polypeptide(L)'
;LTYLLIARTCQYGFHSFLNTAATPRMMAIPGSSRPRYLDSSSDWNSVPEKSGERTGSTERLRCVMPQKRKSINRKGMERQRSCSGRSCKHPFSDYSSVHNYAHLKTLIAAEECHELKGPDIGDIQVLTYEGNHLSKGFFYEWIKYSEYLSEEKSDSRVPLRCGDAVPLACSEKGSLGTLDFQKRTAIVSNGKEIQTLKGDELKEMFILVRNTKDGPSQCRCVECERRRETEKATPPPLLMVNEWTDFRTGDTFPVSKRLIKALNRPLNTKDGPQEQYVALWYHFGNAVMGRAWSEKGKIAAAFASKKKVFSGNVGSLQLLVQIPPAAAGFDYSWVSYRKAAVIGEKEWHPVHIAFVAPCVLIIDKEGHECLGEANLREEYAQTVLDNKVFRLEGGAISEFKSCVWTALDSVGFGMTKEFEDTWAYNTIGSPFPDNPVRVKGQQNMYVALWYKFGKPIHGRAWNNNGNVECSFPYSKVELTGARDLGGQIQILTAVEQDPLDQFKKSGFWYEWRPYKDRVNDTLLQLVRCGQSTPVLMKTKDGKDLLGYIDMGTEEAAVGYNGKSEKLAGGDIQELLVLFRNIKAPPRGIKIYDDTWLDLKYRDPFPAAKNPVAAAGRKVRNDDGTEMFQYVALWYKHGQPVFGRAFPDPADKTLASFGWNGQENAGTEIGSFQMIVVPDPDILGFEYKWLPYKDVRGGAGEFKPLHVGECVPCLLKDSKGTERLGNLHVGMEKATAGFGGKDSAVSGPAVNEFLVLCRNHNK
;
A
#
# COMPACT_ATOMS: atom_id res chain seq x y z
N LEU A 1 -30.19 -46.91 -14.64
CA LEU A 1 -30.94 -48.13 -14.24
C LEU A 1 -30.94 -48.25 -12.72
N THR A 2 -31.84 -49.05 -12.16
CA THR A 2 -32.40 -48.94 -10.79
C THR A 2 -31.85 -50.02 -9.83
N TYR A 3 -32.29 -49.99 -8.56
CA TYR A 3 -32.04 -50.91 -7.41
C TYR A 3 -30.72 -50.65 -6.64
N LEU A 4 -30.67 -50.35 -5.32
CA LEU A 4 -31.67 -50.26 -4.22
C LEU A 4 -32.20 -51.60 -3.65
N LEU A 5 -31.77 -51.96 -2.42
CA LEU A 5 -32.51 -52.54 -1.25
C LEU A 5 -31.50 -52.98 -0.14
N ILE A 6 -31.55 -52.46 1.11
CA ILE A 6 -32.23 -52.96 2.35
C ILE A 6 -31.38 -53.95 3.20
N ALA A 7 -31.37 -53.97 4.57
CA ALA A 7 -31.72 -53.02 5.66
C ALA A 7 -31.35 -53.62 7.05
N ARG A 8 -31.78 -52.93 8.14
CA ARG A 8 -32.01 -53.35 9.57
C ARG A 8 -30.96 -52.95 10.64
N THR A 9 -31.32 -52.66 11.90
CA THR A 9 -32.41 -51.83 12.51
C THR A 9 -32.23 -51.79 14.04
N CYS A 10 -32.55 -50.65 14.66
CA CYS A 10 -32.88 -50.49 16.09
C CYS A 10 -33.91 -49.34 16.24
N GLN A 11 -34.49 -49.15 17.44
CA GLN A 11 -35.78 -48.44 17.60
C GLN A 11 -35.93 -47.73 18.96
N TYR A 12 -37.12 -47.15 19.21
CA TYR A 12 -37.57 -46.29 20.33
C TYR A 12 -37.11 -44.81 20.21
N GLY A 13 -37.96 -43.77 20.28
CA GLY A 13 -39.41 -43.61 20.56
C GLY A 13 -39.59 -42.35 21.47
N PHE A 14 -40.50 -41.36 21.31
CA PHE A 14 -41.94 -41.34 20.94
C PHE A 14 -42.40 -39.89 20.58
N HIS A 15 -43.35 -39.72 19.62
CA HIS A 15 -44.51 -38.78 19.50
C HIS A 15 -44.49 -37.26 19.90
N SER A 16 -45.36 -36.33 19.42
CA SER A 16 -46.12 -36.10 18.14
C SER A 16 -47.06 -34.85 18.21
N PHE A 17 -47.51 -34.35 17.05
CA PHE A 17 -48.61 -33.38 16.67
C PHE A 17 -48.15 -31.95 16.29
N LEU A 18 -48.24 -31.44 15.04
CA LEU A 18 -49.39 -31.14 14.12
C LEU A 18 -50.32 -30.03 14.68
N ASN A 19 -50.62 -28.91 14.00
CA ASN A 19 -51.24 -28.83 12.66
C ASN A 19 -51.16 -27.44 11.96
N THR A 20 -51.73 -27.36 10.74
CA THR A 20 -51.71 -26.27 9.74
C THR A 20 -52.81 -25.19 9.87
N ALA A 21 -52.62 -23.99 9.26
CA ALA A 21 -53.49 -23.44 8.18
C ALA A 21 -53.25 -21.96 7.75
N ALA A 22 -53.30 -21.75 6.42
CA ALA A 22 -53.89 -20.62 5.65
C ALA A 22 -53.45 -19.12 5.79
N THR A 23 -53.00 -18.57 4.66
CA THR A 23 -53.18 -17.16 4.19
C THR A 23 -54.39 -17.09 3.21
N PRO A 24 -54.76 -15.99 2.48
CA PRO A 24 -54.27 -14.59 2.45
C PRO A 24 -55.40 -13.50 2.39
N ARG A 25 -55.04 -12.20 2.35
CA ARG A 25 -55.70 -11.17 1.49
C ARG A 25 -54.87 -9.88 1.32
N MET A 26 -55.28 -9.01 0.40
CA MET A 26 -54.46 -8.02 -0.35
C MET A 26 -55.15 -6.64 -0.43
N MET A 27 -54.45 -5.60 -0.92
CA MET A 27 -54.90 -4.21 -1.24
C MET A 27 -55.06 -3.23 -0.04
N ALA A 28 -54.85 -1.90 -0.14
CA ALA A 28 -54.18 -1.03 -1.14
C ALA A 28 -53.85 0.37 -0.54
N ILE A 29 -53.09 1.21 -1.27
CA ILE A 29 -52.67 2.61 -0.98
C ILE A 29 -53.61 3.57 -1.76
N PRO A 30 -54.13 4.72 -1.24
CA PRO A 30 -53.40 6.01 -1.27
C PRO A 30 -53.82 7.14 -0.27
N GLY A 31 -53.07 8.27 -0.26
CA GLY A 31 -53.60 9.58 0.16
C GLY A 31 -52.62 10.50 0.89
N SER A 32 -52.50 11.77 0.45
CA SER A 32 -51.64 12.81 1.01
C SER A 32 -52.40 13.89 1.79
N SER A 33 -51.77 14.55 2.78
CA SER A 33 -51.86 16.01 3.05
C SER A 33 -51.19 16.44 4.38
N ARG A 34 -50.72 17.70 4.43
CA ARG A 34 -50.43 18.51 5.65
C ARG A 34 -51.47 19.65 5.72
N PRO A 35 -51.81 20.18 6.91
CA PRO A 35 -51.20 21.42 7.44
C PRO A 35 -50.88 21.29 8.96
N ARG A 36 -49.94 21.99 9.61
CA ARG A 36 -49.47 23.41 9.65
C ARG A 36 -50.33 24.34 10.54
N TYR A 37 -49.76 24.74 11.69
CA TYR A 37 -50.01 25.92 12.56
C TYR A 37 -49.26 25.67 13.90
N LEU A 38 -48.74 26.59 14.71
CA LEU A 38 -48.38 28.03 14.73
C LEU A 38 -47.15 28.10 15.68
N ASP A 39 -46.33 29.14 15.86
CA ASP A 39 -45.89 30.37 15.18
C ASP A 39 -45.15 31.17 16.28
N SER A 40 -44.48 32.28 15.92
CA SER A 40 -43.78 33.24 16.80
C SER A 40 -42.58 32.70 17.61
N SER A 41 -41.44 33.39 17.79
CA SER A 41 -40.65 34.41 17.07
C SER A 41 -39.79 35.13 18.13
N SER A 42 -38.59 35.62 17.76
CA SER A 42 -37.92 36.81 18.33
C SER A 42 -37.61 36.88 19.85
N ASP A 43 -36.47 37.39 20.34
CA ASP A 43 -35.29 37.93 19.68
C ASP A 43 -34.11 38.12 20.68
N TRP A 44 -32.87 38.06 20.15
CA TRP A 44 -31.68 38.88 20.48
C TRP A 44 -30.90 38.78 21.82
N ASN A 45 -29.60 38.50 21.64
CA ASN A 45 -28.40 39.18 22.20
C ASN A 45 -27.97 39.10 23.68
N SER A 46 -27.03 38.16 23.92
CA SER A 46 -25.62 38.40 24.34
C SER A 46 -25.23 38.99 25.73
N VAL A 47 -24.54 38.14 26.54
CA VAL A 47 -23.28 38.42 27.30
C VAL A 47 -23.38 39.33 28.57
N PRO A 48 -22.52 39.27 29.64
CA PRO A 48 -21.39 38.38 30.03
C PRO A 48 -21.45 37.72 31.45
N GLU A 49 -20.44 36.89 31.75
CA GLU A 49 -19.75 36.56 33.03
C GLU A 49 -20.34 36.89 34.44
N LYS A 50 -20.24 35.94 35.41
CA LYS A 50 -19.14 35.88 36.43
C LYS A 50 -19.32 34.81 37.55
N SER A 51 -18.18 34.19 37.91
CA SER A 51 -17.72 33.70 39.24
C SER A 51 -18.61 32.87 40.21
N GLY A 52 -18.04 31.78 40.76
CA GLY A 52 -18.52 31.18 42.02
C GLY A 52 -17.80 29.88 42.45
N GLU A 53 -16.78 29.97 43.30
CA GLU A 53 -16.18 28.81 43.99
C GLU A 53 -16.96 28.39 45.23
N ARG A 54 -16.99 27.08 45.57
CA ARG A 54 -16.95 26.48 46.94
C ARG A 54 -17.10 24.94 46.87
N THR A 55 -16.07 24.13 47.16
CA THR A 55 -15.62 23.56 48.46
C THR A 55 -16.37 22.34 49.02
N GLY A 56 -15.63 21.23 49.17
CA GLY A 56 -15.87 20.10 50.10
C GLY A 56 -16.88 19.02 49.66
N SER A 57 -16.83 17.75 50.07
CA SER A 57 -15.84 16.80 50.60
C SER A 57 -16.61 15.66 51.30
N THR A 58 -16.02 14.45 51.43
CA THR A 58 -16.44 13.31 52.32
C THR A 58 -17.80 12.63 52.00
N GLU A 59 -18.04 11.32 52.21
CA GLU A 59 -17.31 10.18 52.84
C GLU A 59 -17.71 8.84 52.14
N ARG A 60 -16.78 7.91 51.84
CA ARG A 60 -16.47 6.62 52.55
C ARG A 60 -17.63 5.74 53.05
N LEU A 61 -17.52 4.44 52.74
CA LEU A 61 -17.79 3.33 53.66
C LEU A 61 -16.70 2.24 53.52
N ARG A 62 -16.40 1.51 54.62
CA ARG A 62 -15.29 0.53 54.77
C ARG A 62 -15.79 -0.90 55.05
N CYS A 63 -14.82 -1.83 55.05
CA CYS A 63 -14.66 -3.08 55.84
C CYS A 63 -14.65 -4.38 55.00
N VAL A 64 -14.05 -5.51 55.43
CA VAL A 64 -13.44 -5.93 56.74
C VAL A 64 -12.01 -6.52 56.52
N MET A 65 -11.20 -6.63 57.58
CA MET A 65 -9.99 -7.49 57.66
C MET A 65 -10.03 -8.30 58.97
N PRO A 66 -9.38 -9.49 59.02
CA PRO A 66 -8.71 -9.89 60.27
C PRO A 66 -7.25 -10.33 60.05
N GLN A 67 -6.42 -10.02 61.06
CA GLN A 67 -4.97 -10.27 61.09
C GLN A 67 -4.59 -11.70 61.50
N LYS A 68 -3.32 -12.08 61.25
CA LYS A 68 -2.50 -12.76 62.28
C LYS A 68 -1.03 -12.29 62.22
N ARG A 69 -0.42 -12.16 63.40
CA ARG A 69 0.93 -11.63 63.65
C ARG A 69 2.01 -12.71 63.56
N LYS A 70 3.24 -12.32 63.24
CA LYS A 70 4.38 -12.40 64.19
C LYS A 70 5.57 -11.54 63.72
N SER A 71 6.16 -10.79 64.65
CA SER A 71 7.34 -9.97 64.47
C SER A 71 8.44 -10.44 65.43
N ILE A 72 9.72 -10.37 65.02
CA ILE A 72 10.85 -10.33 65.95
C ILE A 72 11.69 -9.09 65.65
N ASN A 73 11.97 -8.32 66.70
CA ASN A 73 12.74 -7.08 66.69
C ASN A 73 14.23 -7.33 66.99
N ARG A 74 15.10 -6.46 66.48
CA ARG A 74 16.07 -5.63 67.25
C ARG A 74 16.61 -4.52 66.32
N LYS A 75 16.36 -3.24 66.66
CA LYS A 75 17.27 -2.29 67.36
C LYS A 75 18.58 -2.06 66.59
N GLY A 76 19.06 -0.85 66.29
CA GLY A 76 18.70 0.57 66.55
C GLY A 76 19.89 1.41 66.00
N MET A 77 19.97 2.74 65.89
CA MET A 77 19.21 3.95 66.27
C MET A 77 19.46 5.00 65.14
N GLU A 78 18.55 5.90 64.75
CA GLU A 78 18.36 7.26 65.31
C GLU A 78 19.67 8.09 65.45
N ARG A 79 19.84 9.39 65.16
CA ARG A 79 19.02 10.58 64.72
C ARG A 79 20.05 11.72 64.35
N GLN A 80 19.78 12.94 63.85
CA GLN A 80 18.61 13.75 63.47
C GLN A 80 19.00 14.88 62.47
N ARG A 81 18.02 15.45 61.73
CA ARG A 81 17.84 16.87 61.30
C ARG A 81 19.05 17.77 60.93
N SER A 82 18.94 18.46 59.77
CA SER A 82 18.57 19.89 59.74
C SER A 82 18.12 20.33 58.32
N CYS A 83 17.73 21.59 58.14
CA CYS A 83 16.90 22.07 57.01
C CYS A 83 17.63 23.03 56.06
N SER A 84 16.93 23.34 54.94
CA SER A 84 16.98 24.59 54.15
C SER A 84 17.93 24.68 52.94
N GLY A 85 17.61 25.62 52.03
CA GLY A 85 18.50 26.08 50.96
C GLY A 85 18.04 25.72 49.54
N ARG A 86 17.85 26.74 48.68
CA ARG A 86 17.44 26.58 47.27
C ARG A 86 18.63 26.57 46.30
N SER A 87 18.32 26.06 45.10
CA SER A 87 18.90 26.40 43.78
C SER A 87 20.06 25.54 43.28
N CYS A 88 19.88 25.02 42.07
CA CYS A 88 20.80 24.13 41.39
C CYS A 88 21.73 24.92 40.45
N LYS A 89 23.03 24.73 40.59
CA LYS A 89 24.02 24.82 39.50
C LYS A 89 25.10 23.75 39.71
N HIS A 90 25.51 23.08 38.63
CA HIS A 90 26.76 22.30 38.52
C HIS A 90 27.98 23.24 38.77
N PRO A 91 29.20 22.75 39.13
CA PRO A 91 29.82 21.50 38.65
C PRO A 91 30.77 20.68 39.59
N PHE A 92 31.21 19.51 39.09
CA PHE A 92 32.43 18.69 39.33
C PHE A 92 33.06 18.42 40.74
N SER A 93 33.53 17.16 40.92
CA SER A 93 34.49 16.58 41.92
C SER A 93 34.10 16.67 43.43
N ASP A 94 34.13 15.61 44.26
CA ASP A 94 35.24 14.66 44.47
C ASP A 94 34.88 13.33 45.22
N TYR A 95 35.77 12.33 45.02
CA TYR A 95 36.14 11.11 45.77
C TYR A 95 35.28 10.42 46.89
N SER A 96 34.96 9.15 46.58
CA SER A 96 35.32 7.92 47.35
C SER A 96 34.47 7.33 48.50
N SER A 97 34.03 6.08 48.27
CA SER A 97 34.30 4.90 49.11
C SER A 97 34.12 3.67 48.19
N VAL A 98 35.12 2.85 47.83
CA VAL A 98 36.08 2.10 48.67
C VAL A 98 35.39 1.26 49.73
N HIS A 99 34.55 0.29 49.32
CA HIS A 99 34.26 -0.94 50.10
C HIS A 99 33.66 -2.14 49.33
N ASN A 100 33.85 -2.25 48.00
CA ASN A 100 33.45 -3.46 47.24
C ASN A 100 34.50 -4.00 46.23
N TYR A 101 35.57 -3.25 45.93
CA TYR A 101 36.62 -3.71 45.00
C TYR A 101 37.56 -4.79 45.57
N ALA A 102 37.53 -5.04 46.88
CA ALA A 102 38.37 -6.04 47.53
C ALA A 102 37.86 -7.48 47.27
N HIS A 103 36.54 -7.68 47.17
CA HIS A 103 35.97 -9.02 46.96
C HIS A 103 36.06 -9.49 45.50
N LEU A 104 36.03 -8.58 44.52
CA LEU A 104 36.23 -8.93 43.10
C LEU A 104 37.70 -9.23 42.74
N LYS A 105 38.68 -8.70 43.49
CA LYS A 105 40.10 -8.92 43.16
C LYS A 105 40.61 -10.33 43.52
N THR A 106 39.90 -11.07 44.36
CA THR A 106 40.34 -12.39 44.84
C THR A 106 39.70 -13.56 44.07
N LEU A 107 38.67 -13.33 43.25
CA LEU A 107 38.02 -14.35 42.40
C LEU A 107 38.65 -14.46 40.99
N ILE A 108 39.40 -13.45 40.54
CA ILE A 108 40.03 -13.44 39.20
C ILE A 108 41.34 -14.27 39.17
N ALA A 109 41.76 -14.82 40.31
CA ALA A 109 42.91 -15.72 40.42
C ALA A 109 42.46 -17.19 40.33
N ALA A 110 42.50 -17.75 39.12
CA ALA A 110 42.34 -19.18 38.82
C ALA A 110 40.94 -19.81 39.03
N GLU A 111 39.87 -19.11 38.64
CA GLU A 111 38.58 -19.76 38.37
C GLU A 111 38.41 -20.10 36.88
N GLU A 112 37.79 -21.26 36.60
CA GLU A 112 37.45 -21.70 35.26
C GLU A 112 36.45 -20.73 34.62
N CYS A 113 36.70 -20.34 33.37
CA CYS A 113 35.86 -19.37 32.68
C CYS A 113 34.54 -20.04 32.25
N HIS A 114 33.49 -19.89 33.07
CA HIS A 114 32.17 -20.51 32.85
C HIS A 114 31.17 -19.56 32.16
N GLU A 115 30.25 -20.15 31.38
CA GLU A 115 29.14 -19.45 30.75
C GLU A 115 28.05 -19.10 31.78
N LEU A 116 27.85 -17.80 32.05
CA LEU A 116 26.72 -17.31 32.86
C LEU A 116 25.42 -17.27 32.05
N LYS A 117 24.30 -17.69 32.64
CA LYS A 117 22.99 -17.72 31.98
C LYS A 117 22.04 -16.68 32.59
N GLY A 118 20.92 -16.44 31.93
CA GLY A 118 19.97 -15.38 32.31
C GLY A 118 19.60 -15.31 33.81
N PRO A 119 19.37 -16.43 34.54
CA PRO A 119 19.11 -16.40 35.97
C PRO A 119 20.31 -16.00 36.85
N ASP A 120 21.53 -16.15 36.33
CA ASP A 120 22.80 -15.85 37.00
C ASP A 120 23.28 -14.42 36.73
N ILE A 121 22.56 -13.67 35.87
CA ILE A 121 22.86 -12.31 35.44
C ILE A 121 21.76 -11.38 35.97
N GLY A 122 22.16 -10.21 36.49
CA GLY A 122 21.24 -9.16 36.92
C GLY A 122 20.66 -8.35 35.76
N ASP A 123 20.37 -7.07 36.01
CA ASP A 123 19.89 -6.17 34.96
C ASP A 123 20.93 -6.01 33.82
N ILE A 124 20.49 -6.22 32.58
CA ILE A 124 21.31 -5.98 31.38
C ILE A 124 20.91 -4.68 30.67
N GLN A 125 21.88 -4.05 30.03
CA GLN A 125 21.64 -2.89 29.15
C GLN A 125 21.80 -3.32 27.70
N VAL A 126 20.79 -3.00 26.87
CA VAL A 126 20.82 -3.26 25.43
C VAL A 126 21.17 -1.96 24.71
N LEU A 127 22.09 -2.01 23.76
CA LEU A 127 22.44 -0.86 22.92
C LEU A 127 21.25 -0.52 22.00
N THR A 128 20.63 0.64 22.21
CA THR A 128 19.57 1.17 21.35
C THR A 128 20.09 2.27 20.45
N TYR A 129 19.65 2.27 19.18
CA TYR A 129 19.94 3.33 18.22
C TYR A 129 18.64 3.88 17.63
N GLU A 130 18.14 4.97 18.21
CA GLU A 130 16.92 5.64 17.78
C GLU A 130 17.24 6.79 16.81
N GLY A 131 16.67 6.75 15.61
CA GLY A 131 16.88 7.77 14.57
C GLY A 131 17.77 7.30 13.43
N ASN A 132 18.46 8.24 12.78
CA ASN A 132 19.33 7.99 11.62
C ASN A 132 20.62 8.84 11.67
N HIS A 133 21.54 8.59 10.75
CA HIS A 133 22.85 9.24 10.73
C HIS A 133 22.78 10.76 10.60
N LEU A 134 21.77 11.32 9.91
CA LEU A 134 21.54 12.77 9.84
C LEU A 134 21.16 13.33 11.22
N SER A 135 20.27 12.65 11.94
CA SER A 135 19.76 13.09 13.25
C SER A 135 20.75 12.90 14.40
N LYS A 136 21.75 12.02 14.25
CA LYS A 136 22.74 11.68 15.28
C LYS A 136 24.16 12.14 14.96
N GLY A 137 24.46 12.50 13.72
CA GLY A 137 25.82 12.81 13.25
C GLY A 137 26.75 11.60 13.14
N PHE A 138 26.23 10.38 13.35
CA PHE A 138 26.97 9.13 13.19
C PHE A 138 26.04 7.97 12.89
N PHE A 139 26.57 6.87 12.35
CA PHE A 139 25.92 5.56 12.34
C PHE A 139 26.83 4.48 12.94
N TYR A 140 26.25 3.32 13.28
CA TYR A 140 27.04 2.17 13.73
C TYR A 140 27.44 1.29 12.54
N GLU A 141 28.72 0.95 12.47
CA GLU A 141 29.35 0.19 11.40
C GLU A 141 30.19 -0.95 12.00
N TRP A 142 30.07 -2.17 11.50
CA TRP A 142 31.01 -3.25 11.81
C TRP A 142 32.15 -3.20 10.81
N ILE A 143 33.39 -3.03 11.27
CA ILE A 143 34.60 -3.04 10.44
C ILE A 143 35.56 -4.12 10.94
N LYS A 144 36.45 -4.63 10.08
CA LYS A 144 37.48 -5.56 10.56
C LYS A 144 38.43 -4.85 11.51
N TYR A 145 38.91 -5.55 12.51
CA TYR A 145 39.90 -5.02 13.43
C TYR A 145 41.24 -4.73 12.73
N SER A 146 41.59 -5.49 11.69
CA SER A 146 42.73 -5.19 10.79
C SER A 146 42.56 -3.87 10.05
N GLU A 147 41.38 -3.61 9.47
CA GLU A 147 41.05 -2.33 8.81
C GLU A 147 41.19 -1.17 9.79
N TYR A 148 40.62 -1.29 10.99
CA TYR A 148 40.75 -0.30 12.06
C TYR A 148 42.21 0.00 12.45
N LEU A 149 43.07 -1.02 12.48
CA LEU A 149 44.51 -0.84 12.75
C LEU A 149 45.29 -0.24 11.58
N SER A 150 44.75 -0.31 10.35
CA SER A 150 45.40 0.17 9.12
C SER A 150 45.08 1.62 8.76
N GLU A 151 43.94 2.15 9.21
CA GLU A 151 43.59 3.56 9.00
C GLU A 151 44.40 4.45 9.96
N GLU A 152 45.25 5.33 9.42
CA GLU A 152 45.94 6.36 10.20
C GLU A 152 44.91 7.30 10.86
N LYS A 153 44.60 7.04 12.14
CA LYS A 153 43.77 7.87 13.04
C LYS A 153 42.68 8.67 12.30
N SER A 154 41.82 7.97 11.58
CA SER A 154 40.63 8.61 11.02
C SER A 154 39.71 8.99 12.19
N ASP A 155 39.69 10.28 12.55
CA ASP A 155 38.79 10.83 13.59
C ASP A 155 37.31 10.55 13.29
N SER A 156 36.99 10.07 12.08
CA SER A 156 35.65 9.72 11.66
C SER A 156 35.17 8.31 12.05
N ARG A 157 36.03 7.40 12.55
CA ARG A 157 35.66 6.03 12.96
C ARG A 157 36.10 5.74 14.38
N VAL A 158 35.17 5.87 15.33
CA VAL A 158 35.44 5.75 16.78
C VAL A 158 34.87 4.43 17.32
N PRO A 159 35.68 3.50 17.85
CA PRO A 159 35.20 2.27 18.47
C PRO A 159 34.13 2.51 19.55
N LEU A 160 33.02 1.79 19.47
CA LEU A 160 32.05 1.77 20.55
C LEU A 160 32.67 1.03 21.73
N ARG A 161 32.81 1.71 22.88
CA ARG A 161 33.43 1.14 24.07
C ARG A 161 32.69 1.51 25.36
N CYS A 162 32.74 0.60 26.32
CA CYS A 162 32.38 0.86 27.72
C CYS A 162 33.64 0.61 28.57
N GLY A 163 34.32 1.69 28.98
CA GLY A 163 35.70 1.60 29.44
C GLY A 163 36.61 1.06 28.34
N ASP A 164 37.33 -0.03 28.62
CA ASP A 164 38.21 -0.72 27.66
C ASP A 164 37.51 -1.86 26.90
N ALA A 165 36.25 -2.17 27.23
CA ALA A 165 35.48 -3.21 26.57
C ALA A 165 34.87 -2.71 25.25
N VAL A 166 35.26 -3.33 24.14
CA VAL A 166 34.72 -3.09 22.78
C VAL A 166 33.94 -4.33 22.31
N PRO A 167 32.72 -4.19 21.77
CA PRO A 167 31.99 -5.32 21.17
C PRO A 167 32.77 -5.90 19.99
N LEU A 168 32.95 -7.22 20.01
CA LEU A 168 33.63 -7.97 18.97
C LEU A 168 32.71 -9.07 18.43
N ALA A 169 32.64 -9.21 17.11
CA ALA A 169 31.89 -10.28 16.44
C ALA A 169 32.85 -11.25 15.73
N CYS A 170 32.71 -12.53 16.05
CA CYS A 170 33.38 -13.64 15.38
C CYS A 170 32.39 -14.28 14.39
N SER A 171 32.43 -13.82 13.14
CA SER A 171 31.48 -14.20 12.09
C SER A 171 31.50 -15.69 11.78
N GLU A 172 32.69 -16.30 11.67
CA GLU A 172 32.87 -17.74 11.43
C GLU A 172 32.19 -18.63 12.47
N LYS A 173 32.09 -18.15 13.71
CA LYS A 173 31.50 -18.89 14.84
C LYS A 173 30.11 -18.38 15.24
N GLY A 174 29.54 -17.43 14.48
CA GLY A 174 28.24 -16.80 14.79
C GLY A 174 28.15 -16.21 16.20
N SER A 175 29.29 -15.83 16.79
CA SER A 175 29.42 -15.56 18.24
C SER A 175 29.83 -14.11 18.51
N LEU A 176 29.28 -13.52 19.56
CA LEU A 176 29.72 -12.23 20.10
C LEU A 176 30.70 -12.43 21.25
N GLY A 177 31.61 -11.47 21.39
CA GLY A 177 32.60 -11.42 22.45
C GLY A 177 32.96 -9.98 22.83
N THR A 178 33.93 -9.85 23.73
CA THR A 178 34.46 -8.57 24.19
C THR A 178 35.95 -8.49 23.91
N LEU A 179 36.37 -7.47 23.18
CA LEU A 179 37.77 -7.07 23.05
C LEU A 179 38.15 -6.15 24.22
N ASP A 180 39.20 -6.52 24.96
CA ASP A 180 39.94 -5.59 25.81
C ASP A 180 40.86 -4.74 24.93
N PHE A 181 40.49 -3.48 24.75
CA PHE A 181 41.14 -2.57 23.82
C PHE A 181 42.57 -2.18 24.24
N GLN A 182 42.87 -2.18 25.54
CA GLN A 182 44.23 -1.92 26.03
C GLN A 182 45.13 -3.15 25.90
N LYS A 183 44.65 -4.32 26.35
CA LYS A 183 45.44 -5.56 26.32
C LYS A 183 45.54 -6.16 24.92
N ARG A 184 44.66 -5.75 23.99
CA ARG A 184 44.51 -6.34 22.64
C ARG A 184 44.27 -7.86 22.71
N THR A 185 43.34 -8.24 23.59
CA THR A 185 42.92 -9.62 23.80
C THR A 185 41.39 -9.67 23.83
N ALA A 186 40.78 -10.58 23.08
CA ALA A 186 39.33 -10.75 23.08
C ALA A 186 38.92 -12.05 23.77
N ILE A 187 37.74 -12.05 24.37
CA ILE A 187 37.09 -13.23 24.96
C ILE A 187 35.78 -13.45 24.21
N VAL A 188 35.61 -14.64 23.64
CA VAL A 188 34.40 -15.06 22.91
C VAL A 188 33.85 -16.32 23.59
N SER A 189 32.53 -16.39 23.78
CA SER A 189 31.83 -17.57 24.29
C SER A 189 31.01 -18.22 23.19
N ASN A 190 31.09 -19.54 23.06
CA ASN A 190 30.29 -20.33 22.13
C ASN A 190 29.62 -21.52 22.85
N GLY A 191 28.62 -21.22 23.69
CA GLY A 191 27.64 -22.16 24.27
C GLY A 191 28.14 -23.26 25.22
N LYS A 192 29.45 -23.52 25.25
CA LYS A 192 30.17 -24.49 26.11
C LYS A 192 31.64 -24.14 26.29
N GLU A 193 32.26 -23.45 25.33
CA GLU A 193 33.69 -23.09 25.36
C GLU A 193 33.87 -21.57 25.41
N ILE A 194 34.86 -21.12 26.18
CA ILE A 194 35.33 -19.73 26.19
C ILE A 194 36.73 -19.67 25.59
N GLN A 195 36.86 -18.96 24.48
CA GLN A 195 38.13 -18.77 23.77
C GLN A 195 38.71 -17.38 24.07
N THR A 196 40.00 -17.33 24.39
CA THR A 196 40.77 -16.09 24.40
C THR A 196 41.53 -15.95 23.08
N LEU A 197 41.28 -14.87 22.33
CA LEU A 197 41.92 -14.55 21.05
C LEU A 197 42.96 -13.43 21.25
N LYS A 198 44.13 -13.53 20.61
CA LYS A 198 45.20 -12.52 20.71
C LYS A 198 45.93 -12.29 19.40
N GLY A 199 46.54 -11.11 19.26
CA GLY A 199 47.43 -10.79 18.14
C GLY A 199 46.75 -10.93 16.78
N ASP A 200 47.29 -11.79 15.92
CA ASP A 200 46.81 -11.99 14.56
C ASP A 200 45.42 -12.63 14.47
N GLU A 201 45.00 -13.41 15.47
CA GLU A 201 43.66 -13.99 15.54
C GLU A 201 42.55 -12.94 15.55
N LEU A 202 42.88 -11.70 15.94
CA LEU A 202 41.92 -10.59 15.98
C LEU A 202 41.70 -9.95 14.60
N LYS A 203 42.61 -10.13 13.63
CA LYS A 203 42.61 -9.36 12.36
C LYS A 203 41.31 -9.47 11.57
N GLU A 204 40.72 -10.67 11.51
CA GLU A 204 39.47 -10.96 10.80
C GLU A 204 38.21 -10.78 11.65
N MET A 205 38.37 -10.47 12.94
CA MET A 205 37.24 -10.20 13.83
C MET A 205 36.69 -8.80 13.56
N PHE A 206 35.36 -8.65 13.67
CA PHE A 206 34.72 -7.36 13.46
C PHE A 206 34.55 -6.62 14.78
N ILE A 207 34.82 -5.31 14.79
CA ILE A 207 34.51 -4.41 15.91
C ILE A 207 33.43 -3.42 15.51
N LEU A 208 32.59 -3.00 16.46
CA LEU A 208 31.56 -2.00 16.22
C LEU A 208 32.14 -0.59 16.41
N VAL A 209 32.06 0.25 15.39
CA VAL A 209 32.48 1.67 15.43
C VAL A 209 31.29 2.60 15.21
N ARG A 210 31.43 3.85 15.67
CA ARG A 210 30.63 5.00 15.22
C ARG A 210 31.35 5.64 14.04
N ASN A 211 30.71 5.66 12.88
CA ASN A 211 31.20 6.36 11.70
C ASN A 211 30.48 7.72 11.57
N THR A 212 31.24 8.82 11.50
CA THR A 212 30.75 10.22 11.41
C THR A 212 31.00 10.89 10.06
N LYS A 213 31.72 10.24 9.13
CA LYS A 213 32.19 10.86 7.87
C LYS A 213 31.07 11.05 6.84
N ASP A 214 30.22 10.05 6.78
CA ASP A 214 29.29 9.77 5.69
C ASP A 214 27.98 9.17 6.25
N GLY A 215 27.01 8.93 5.37
CA GLY A 215 25.93 7.99 5.68
C GLY A 215 26.34 6.55 5.40
N PRO A 216 25.58 5.55 5.88
CA PRO A 216 25.74 4.16 5.46
C PRO A 216 25.76 4.03 3.93
N SER A 217 26.56 3.11 3.38
CA SER A 217 26.76 2.94 1.93
C SER A 217 25.44 2.75 1.16
N GLN A 218 24.45 2.11 1.80
CA GLN A 218 23.11 1.84 1.31
C GLN A 218 22.06 2.93 1.65
N CYS A 219 22.43 4.01 2.35
CA CYS A 219 21.48 5.01 2.84
C CYS A 219 20.90 5.88 1.71
N ARG A 220 19.58 5.98 1.63
CA ARG A 220 18.81 6.71 0.59
C ARG A 220 18.19 8.01 1.12
N CYS A 221 18.97 8.79 1.86
CA CYS A 221 18.56 10.16 2.17
C CYS A 221 19.06 11.10 1.06
N VAL A 222 18.35 12.21 0.85
CA VAL A 222 18.65 13.18 -0.22
C VAL A 222 20.13 13.60 -0.22
N GLU A 223 20.74 13.80 0.95
CA GLU A 223 22.15 14.21 1.04
C GLU A 223 23.15 13.11 0.63
N CYS A 224 22.87 11.84 0.97
CA CYS A 224 23.71 10.71 0.52
C CYS A 224 23.54 10.40 -0.96
N GLU A 225 22.33 10.58 -1.51
CA GLU A 225 22.07 10.44 -2.94
C GLU A 225 22.78 11.55 -3.72
N ARG A 226 22.63 12.80 -3.30
CA ARG A 226 23.32 13.98 -3.87
C ARG A 226 24.85 13.84 -3.85
N ARG A 227 25.46 13.32 -2.76
CA ARG A 227 26.90 13.02 -2.73
C ARG A 227 27.29 12.01 -3.82
N ARG A 228 26.63 10.85 -3.88
CA ARG A 228 26.96 9.79 -4.86
C ARG A 228 26.77 10.22 -6.32
N GLU A 229 25.75 11.02 -6.62
CA GLU A 229 25.56 11.62 -7.95
C GLU A 229 26.72 12.56 -8.33
N THR A 230 27.22 13.35 -7.36
CA THR A 230 28.34 14.27 -7.56
C THR A 230 29.69 13.54 -7.72
N GLU A 231 29.88 12.46 -6.98
CA GLU A 231 31.16 11.73 -6.87
C GLU A 231 31.37 10.65 -7.95
N LYS A 232 30.36 10.37 -8.79
CA LYS A 232 30.36 9.25 -9.76
C LYS A 232 30.73 7.89 -9.13
N ALA A 233 30.34 7.70 -7.87
CA ALA A 233 30.72 6.52 -7.11
C ALA A 233 30.12 5.23 -7.70
N THR A 234 30.87 4.14 -7.63
CA THR A 234 30.39 2.78 -7.95
C THR A 234 29.10 2.48 -7.16
N PRO A 235 28.10 1.80 -7.75
CA PRO A 235 26.89 1.42 -7.03
C PRO A 235 27.23 0.69 -5.72
N PRO A 236 26.55 0.99 -4.59
CA PRO A 236 26.85 0.36 -3.32
C PRO A 236 26.60 -1.15 -3.39
N PRO A 237 27.38 -1.97 -2.65
CA PRO A 237 27.19 -3.41 -2.63
C PRO A 237 25.80 -3.78 -2.13
N LEU A 238 25.22 -4.81 -2.75
CA LEU A 238 23.90 -5.35 -2.41
C LEU A 238 23.96 -6.07 -1.06
N LEU A 239 22.90 -5.91 -0.25
CA LEU A 239 22.88 -6.43 1.12
C LEU A 239 22.80 -7.96 1.19
N MET A 240 22.07 -8.59 0.27
CA MET A 240 21.86 -10.05 0.18
C MET A 240 21.38 -10.72 1.48
N VAL A 241 20.74 -9.95 2.39
CA VAL A 241 20.18 -10.43 3.65
C VAL A 241 18.75 -9.92 3.89
N ASN A 242 17.94 -10.72 4.58
CA ASN A 242 16.58 -10.35 4.99
C ASN A 242 16.59 -9.38 6.20
N GLU A 243 15.85 -8.26 6.14
CA GLU A 243 15.71 -7.34 7.28
C GLU A 243 14.57 -7.78 8.20
N TRP A 244 14.92 -8.21 9.42
CA TRP A 244 13.98 -8.48 10.50
C TRP A 244 14.08 -7.34 11.51
N THR A 245 13.01 -6.55 11.69
CA THR A 245 12.97 -5.45 12.66
C THR A 245 12.26 -5.89 13.95
N ASP A 246 12.88 -5.63 15.10
CA ASP A 246 12.33 -5.91 16.42
C ASP A 246 11.18 -4.94 16.80
N PHE A 247 10.12 -5.51 17.36
CA PHE A 247 8.95 -4.82 17.92
C PHE A 247 8.46 -5.55 19.17
N ARG A 248 7.51 -4.97 19.91
CA ARG A 248 6.78 -5.65 20.99
C ARG A 248 5.29 -5.72 20.66
N THR A 249 4.62 -6.75 21.18
CA THR A 249 3.15 -6.77 21.15
C THR A 249 2.59 -5.57 21.91
N GLY A 250 1.62 -4.87 21.30
CA GLY A 250 0.99 -3.69 21.89
C GLY A 250 1.67 -2.35 21.56
N ASP A 251 2.83 -2.37 20.90
CA ASP A 251 3.42 -1.19 20.26
C ASP A 251 2.52 -0.67 19.13
N THR A 252 2.68 0.59 18.75
CA THR A 252 2.00 1.18 17.59
C THR A 252 2.38 0.45 16.31
N PHE A 253 1.41 0.12 15.46
CA PHE A 253 1.66 -0.60 14.21
C PHE A 253 2.51 0.25 13.24
N PRO A 254 3.61 -0.27 12.67
CA PRO A 254 4.64 0.56 12.03
C PRO A 254 4.29 0.92 10.56
N VAL A 255 3.31 1.79 10.37
CA VAL A 255 2.80 2.22 9.05
C VAL A 255 3.85 2.87 8.13
N SER A 256 4.97 3.34 8.67
CA SER A 256 6.09 3.91 7.91
C SER A 256 7.08 2.88 7.36
N LYS A 257 7.00 1.61 7.77
CA LYS A 257 7.84 0.51 7.30
C LYS A 257 7.08 -0.33 6.26
N ARG A 258 7.75 -0.69 5.17
CA ARG A 258 7.21 -1.69 4.21
C ARG A 258 7.38 -3.08 4.81
N LEU A 259 6.36 -3.57 5.50
CA LEU A 259 6.33 -4.94 6.03
C LEU A 259 5.91 -5.94 4.95
N ILE A 260 6.48 -7.15 4.96
CA ILE A 260 6.06 -8.23 4.05
C ILE A 260 4.67 -8.73 4.46
N LYS A 261 3.68 -8.40 3.62
CA LYS A 261 2.27 -8.81 3.74
C LYS A 261 2.08 -10.19 3.10
N ALA A 262 1.29 -11.04 3.75
CA ALA A 262 0.93 -12.35 3.24
C ALA A 262 0.26 -12.24 1.86
N LEU A 263 0.82 -12.90 0.84
CA LEU A 263 0.33 -12.86 -0.55
C LEU A 263 0.16 -11.45 -1.15
N ASN A 264 0.80 -10.43 -0.57
CA ASN A 264 0.63 -9.01 -0.94
C ASN A 264 -0.84 -8.49 -0.87
N ARG A 265 -1.74 -9.18 -0.16
CA ARG A 265 -3.16 -8.81 -0.04
C ARG A 265 -3.77 -9.17 1.33
N PRO A 266 -4.99 -8.72 1.67
CA PRO A 266 -5.75 -9.32 2.75
C PRO A 266 -5.98 -10.81 2.50
N LEU A 267 -5.82 -11.64 3.55
CA LEU A 267 -6.14 -13.06 3.53
C LEU A 267 -7.63 -13.28 3.81
N ASN A 268 -8.22 -14.29 3.17
CA ASN A 268 -9.61 -14.69 3.41
C ASN A 268 -9.74 -15.45 4.74
N THR A 269 -9.85 -14.77 5.88
CA THR A 269 -9.96 -15.47 7.18
C THR A 269 -11.42 -15.78 7.54
N LYS A 270 -11.65 -16.67 8.51
CA LYS A 270 -13.01 -16.98 9.02
C LYS A 270 -13.76 -15.74 9.56
N ASP A 271 -13.01 -14.76 10.06
CA ASP A 271 -13.54 -13.50 10.60
C ASP A 271 -13.65 -12.40 9.51
N GLY A 272 -13.43 -12.76 8.25
CA GLY A 272 -13.40 -11.88 7.08
C GLY A 272 -11.99 -11.54 6.58
N PRO A 273 -11.86 -10.64 5.60
CA PRO A 273 -10.56 -10.24 5.04
C PRO A 273 -9.66 -9.57 6.11
N GLN A 274 -8.45 -10.09 6.30
CA GLN A 274 -7.49 -9.56 7.27
C GLN A 274 -6.08 -9.40 6.67
N GLU A 275 -5.44 -8.27 6.92
CA GLU A 275 -4.03 -8.08 6.57
C GLU A 275 -3.13 -8.76 7.60
N GLN A 276 -2.42 -9.80 7.18
CA GLN A 276 -1.46 -10.55 8.00
C GLN A 276 -0.04 -10.35 7.47
N TYR A 277 0.92 -10.20 8.38
CA TYR A 277 2.31 -9.87 8.09
C TYR A 277 3.25 -10.93 8.66
N VAL A 278 4.34 -11.19 7.95
CA VAL A 278 5.34 -12.19 8.31
C VAL A 278 6.03 -11.80 9.63
N ALA A 279 5.85 -12.63 10.64
CA ALA A 279 6.41 -12.42 11.97
C ALA A 279 7.29 -13.61 12.38
N LEU A 280 8.34 -13.31 13.14
CA LEU A 280 9.31 -14.25 13.69
C LEU A 280 9.41 -14.07 15.21
N TRP A 281 9.52 -15.18 15.92
CA TRP A 281 9.69 -15.24 17.36
C TRP A 281 10.64 -16.39 17.72
N TYR A 282 11.14 -16.42 18.95
CA TYR A 282 12.05 -17.46 19.42
C TYR A 282 11.52 -18.12 20.68
N HIS A 283 11.35 -19.44 20.63
CA HIS A 283 10.85 -20.25 21.74
C HIS A 283 11.88 -21.32 22.12
N PHE A 284 12.47 -21.17 23.32
CA PHE A 284 13.62 -21.97 23.77
C PHE A 284 14.79 -21.99 22.75
N GLY A 285 15.14 -20.82 22.19
CA GLY A 285 16.21 -20.68 21.20
C GLY A 285 15.86 -21.17 19.78
N ASN A 286 14.70 -21.79 19.57
CA ASN A 286 14.24 -22.20 18.24
C ASN A 286 13.45 -21.06 17.59
N ALA A 287 13.77 -20.75 16.34
CA ALA A 287 12.95 -19.86 15.53
C ALA A 287 11.55 -20.46 15.33
N VAL A 288 10.54 -19.62 15.42
CA VAL A 288 9.12 -19.92 15.20
C VAL A 288 8.55 -18.79 14.35
N MET A 289 8.00 -19.13 13.19
CA MET A 289 7.33 -18.15 12.34
C MET A 289 5.82 -18.14 12.59
N GLY A 290 5.20 -17.02 12.29
CA GLY A 290 3.79 -16.80 12.56
C GLY A 290 3.30 -15.53 11.89
N ARG A 291 2.25 -14.94 12.48
CA ARG A 291 1.60 -13.76 11.92
C ARG A 291 1.53 -12.62 12.92
N ALA A 292 1.63 -11.41 12.39
CA ALA A 292 1.20 -10.19 13.07
C ALA A 292 0.13 -9.47 12.25
N TRP A 293 -0.70 -8.66 12.92
CA TRP A 293 -1.71 -7.81 12.30
C TRP A 293 -1.92 -6.54 13.14
N SER A 294 -2.58 -5.54 12.55
CA SER A 294 -2.97 -4.32 13.25
C SER A 294 -4.30 -4.55 13.97
N GLU A 295 -4.26 -4.55 15.30
CA GLU A 295 -5.47 -4.53 16.14
C GLU A 295 -5.58 -3.15 16.79
N LYS A 296 -6.59 -2.37 16.38
CA LYS A 296 -6.82 -0.99 16.88
C LYS A 296 -5.57 -0.09 16.79
N GLY A 297 -4.79 -0.25 15.72
CA GLY A 297 -3.55 0.50 15.49
C GLY A 297 -2.33 -0.01 16.26
N LYS A 298 -2.43 -1.15 16.95
CA LYS A 298 -1.33 -1.79 17.69
C LYS A 298 -0.95 -3.14 17.10
N ILE A 299 0.27 -3.59 17.36
CA ILE A 299 0.76 -4.90 16.95
C ILE A 299 0.10 -5.98 17.82
N ALA A 300 -0.71 -6.82 17.19
CA ALA A 300 -1.13 -8.11 17.72
C ALA A 300 -0.43 -9.23 16.93
N ALA A 301 -0.17 -10.37 17.57
CA ALA A 301 0.54 -11.49 16.95
C ALA A 301 0.08 -12.85 17.48
N ALA A 302 0.32 -13.90 16.68
CA ALA A 302 0.05 -15.29 17.04
C ALA A 302 1.09 -16.25 16.44
N PHE A 303 1.59 -17.15 17.28
CA PHE A 303 2.58 -18.16 16.96
C PHE A 303 2.13 -19.54 17.44
N ALA A 304 2.38 -20.58 16.64
CA ALA A 304 2.22 -21.97 17.04
C ALA A 304 3.61 -22.54 17.33
N SER A 305 3.83 -23.15 18.50
CA SER A 305 5.10 -23.83 18.78
C SER A 305 4.86 -25.12 19.54
N LYS A 306 5.41 -26.23 19.02
CA LYS A 306 5.12 -27.60 19.47
C LYS A 306 3.60 -27.85 19.44
N LYS A 307 2.97 -28.09 20.58
CA LYS A 307 1.50 -28.27 20.71
C LYS A 307 0.81 -27.10 21.42
N LYS A 308 1.46 -25.93 21.50
CA LYS A 308 0.96 -24.75 22.21
C LYS A 308 0.78 -23.56 21.28
N VAL A 309 -0.26 -22.78 21.56
CA VAL A 309 -0.53 -21.47 20.98
C VAL A 309 0.07 -20.39 21.86
N PHE A 310 0.68 -19.40 21.24
CA PHE A 310 1.18 -18.18 21.87
C PHE A 310 0.55 -16.98 21.17
N SER A 311 -0.32 -16.27 21.88
CA SER A 311 -1.11 -15.15 21.37
C SER A 311 -1.39 -14.15 22.49
N GLY A 312 -1.74 -12.91 22.13
CA GLY A 312 -1.72 -11.81 23.10
C GLY A 312 -0.28 -11.38 23.34
N ASN A 313 0.10 -11.04 24.58
CA ASN A 313 1.45 -10.56 24.88
C ASN A 313 2.50 -11.67 24.77
N VAL A 314 3.15 -11.77 23.60
CA VAL A 314 4.29 -12.66 23.35
C VAL A 314 5.64 -11.98 23.60
N GLY A 315 5.63 -10.76 24.15
CA GLY A 315 6.82 -9.95 24.41
C GLY A 315 7.37 -9.31 23.13
N SER A 316 8.69 -9.41 22.95
CA SER A 316 9.37 -8.98 21.73
C SER A 316 9.18 -10.00 20.60
N LEU A 317 9.00 -9.51 19.39
CA LEU A 317 8.88 -10.27 18.15
C LEU A 317 9.54 -9.49 17.00
N GLN A 318 9.83 -10.16 15.90
CA GLN A 318 10.41 -9.56 14.71
C GLN A 318 9.40 -9.55 13.56
N LEU A 319 9.37 -8.46 12.79
CA LEU A 319 8.58 -8.36 11.55
C LEU A 319 9.52 -8.27 10.35
N LEU A 320 9.20 -9.01 9.28
CA LEU A 320 9.98 -9.01 8.05
C LEU A 320 9.72 -7.71 7.27
N VAL A 321 10.79 -6.99 6.95
CA VAL A 321 10.77 -5.71 6.23
C VAL A 321 11.24 -5.92 4.79
N GLN A 322 10.49 -5.36 3.84
CA GLN A 322 10.90 -5.27 2.44
C GLN A 322 11.98 -4.19 2.29
N ILE A 323 13.24 -4.62 2.24
CA ILE A 323 14.34 -3.82 1.72
C ILE A 323 14.04 -3.52 0.24
N PRO A 324 14.22 -2.28 -0.27
CA PRO A 324 14.08 -1.99 -1.69
C PRO A 324 14.99 -2.91 -2.54
N PRO A 325 14.51 -3.53 -3.64
CA PRO A 325 15.28 -4.55 -4.36
C PRO A 325 16.65 -4.08 -4.88
N ALA A 326 16.73 -2.80 -5.30
CA ALA A 326 17.96 -2.13 -5.70
C ALA A 326 18.93 -1.80 -4.53
N ALA A 327 18.68 -2.31 -3.33
CA ALA A 327 19.60 -2.32 -2.19
C ALA A 327 19.72 -3.75 -1.60
N ALA A 328 18.64 -4.54 -1.64
CA ALA A 328 18.64 -5.93 -1.22
C ALA A 328 19.48 -6.83 -2.14
N GLY A 329 19.41 -6.61 -3.46
CA GLY A 329 19.92 -7.55 -4.46
C GLY A 329 18.97 -8.71 -4.75
N PHE A 330 17.76 -8.66 -4.22
CA PHE A 330 16.68 -9.61 -4.45
C PHE A 330 15.32 -8.93 -4.25
N ASP A 331 14.23 -9.59 -4.62
CA ASP A 331 12.87 -9.22 -4.19
C ASP A 331 12.13 -10.43 -3.62
N TYR A 332 11.06 -10.18 -2.87
CA TYR A 332 10.23 -11.19 -2.22
C TYR A 332 9.02 -11.57 -3.09
N SER A 333 8.73 -12.87 -3.19
CA SER A 333 7.52 -13.36 -3.86
C SER A 333 6.87 -14.53 -3.09
N TRP A 334 5.67 -14.92 -3.52
CA TRP A 334 4.88 -16.00 -2.89
C TRP A 334 4.57 -17.10 -3.92
N VAL A 335 5.31 -18.21 -3.85
CA VAL A 335 5.13 -19.38 -4.74
C VAL A 335 4.40 -20.51 -4.01
N SER A 336 3.82 -21.48 -4.73
CA SER A 336 3.27 -22.68 -4.08
C SER A 336 4.39 -23.54 -3.49
N TYR A 337 4.12 -24.25 -2.39
CA TYR A 337 5.08 -25.13 -1.75
C TYR A 337 5.62 -26.18 -2.73
N ARG A 338 4.74 -26.73 -3.59
CA ARG A 338 5.14 -27.64 -4.66
C ARG A 338 6.21 -27.07 -5.59
N LYS A 339 6.21 -25.77 -5.88
CA LYS A 339 7.29 -25.07 -6.63
C LYS A 339 8.50 -24.75 -5.75
N ALA A 340 8.29 -24.35 -4.49
CA ALA A 340 9.37 -24.07 -3.54
C ALA A 340 10.21 -25.32 -3.20
N ALA A 341 9.58 -26.51 -3.17
CA ALA A 341 10.17 -27.75 -2.67
C ALA A 341 10.82 -28.65 -3.75
N VAL A 342 10.77 -28.29 -5.05
CA VAL A 342 11.52 -29.00 -6.10
C VAL A 342 13.01 -29.04 -5.74
N ILE A 343 13.75 -30.11 -6.07
CA ILE A 343 15.21 -30.14 -5.86
C ILE A 343 15.90 -29.92 -7.21
N GLY A 344 16.82 -28.96 -7.27
CA GLY A 344 17.52 -28.54 -8.50
C GLY A 344 17.92 -27.07 -8.46
N GLU A 345 18.47 -26.57 -9.58
CA GLU A 345 18.72 -25.14 -9.78
C GLU A 345 17.41 -24.35 -9.74
N LYS A 346 17.44 -23.19 -9.06
CA LYS A 346 16.31 -22.26 -8.93
C LYS A 346 16.83 -20.84 -8.84
N GLU A 347 16.05 -19.93 -9.40
CA GLU A 347 16.25 -18.49 -9.23
C GLU A 347 15.82 -18.00 -7.84
N TRP A 348 14.93 -18.76 -7.17
CA TRP A 348 14.33 -18.41 -5.88
C TRP A 348 14.74 -19.35 -4.74
N HIS A 349 14.97 -18.75 -3.58
CA HIS A 349 15.33 -19.40 -2.32
C HIS A 349 14.23 -19.12 -1.28
N PRO A 350 13.78 -20.10 -0.48
CA PRO A 350 12.85 -19.84 0.63
C PRO A 350 13.36 -18.73 1.54
N VAL A 351 12.45 -17.87 2.02
CA VAL A 351 12.75 -17.06 3.20
C VAL A 351 12.72 -18.01 4.40
N HIS A 352 13.86 -18.28 5.02
CA HIS A 352 13.93 -19.21 6.15
C HIS A 352 14.88 -18.73 7.24
N ILE A 353 14.64 -19.19 8.47
CA ILE A 353 15.56 -19.13 9.60
C ILE A 353 15.70 -20.56 10.13
N ALA A 354 16.92 -21.08 10.16
CA ALA A 354 17.17 -22.51 10.34
C ALA A 354 16.32 -23.35 9.37
N PHE A 355 15.36 -24.13 9.87
CA PHE A 355 14.46 -24.97 9.05
C PHE A 355 13.02 -24.44 8.93
N VAL A 356 12.69 -23.26 9.48
CA VAL A 356 11.34 -22.68 9.39
C VAL A 356 11.26 -21.58 8.34
N ALA A 357 10.20 -21.60 7.55
CA ALA A 357 9.87 -20.62 6.50
C ALA A 357 8.41 -20.15 6.64
N PRO A 358 8.03 -18.93 6.23
CA PRO A 358 6.68 -18.43 6.42
C PRO A 358 5.76 -18.91 5.28
N CYS A 359 4.57 -19.40 5.64
CA CYS A 359 3.63 -19.96 4.67
C CYS A 359 2.18 -19.56 4.95
N VAL A 360 1.37 -19.50 3.90
CA VAL A 360 -0.07 -19.24 3.98
C VAL A 360 -0.81 -20.54 3.70
N LEU A 361 -1.41 -21.10 4.76
CA LEU A 361 -2.16 -22.34 4.73
C LEU A 361 -3.61 -22.07 4.32
N ILE A 362 -4.19 -23.00 3.55
CA ILE A 362 -5.65 -23.11 3.39
C ILE A 362 -6.14 -23.99 4.55
N ILE A 363 -7.05 -23.47 5.37
CA ILE A 363 -7.43 -24.08 6.66
C ILE A 363 -8.73 -24.89 6.63
N ASP A 364 -9.54 -24.75 5.58
CA ASP A 364 -10.81 -25.47 5.39
C ASP A 364 -11.20 -25.57 3.90
N LYS A 365 -12.37 -26.16 3.61
CA LYS A 365 -12.83 -26.43 2.23
C LYS A 365 -13.44 -25.21 1.55
N GLU A 366 -13.85 -24.25 2.35
CA GLU A 366 -14.38 -22.95 1.98
C GLU A 366 -13.29 -22.02 1.43
N GLY A 367 -12.02 -22.40 1.62
CA GLY A 367 -10.86 -21.67 1.10
C GLY A 367 -10.44 -20.53 2.03
N HIS A 368 -10.68 -20.64 3.33
CA HIS A 368 -10.11 -19.69 4.27
C HIS A 368 -8.60 -19.89 4.39
N GLU A 369 -7.90 -18.79 4.69
CA GLU A 369 -6.45 -18.67 4.64
C GLU A 369 -5.91 -18.17 5.98
N CYS A 370 -4.72 -18.64 6.35
CA CYS A 370 -4.03 -18.16 7.54
C CYS A 370 -2.51 -18.25 7.38
N LEU A 371 -1.80 -17.18 7.71
CA LEU A 371 -0.34 -17.15 7.76
C LEU A 371 0.18 -17.93 8.98
N GLY A 372 1.25 -18.68 8.78
CA GLY A 372 1.93 -19.51 9.76
C GLY A 372 3.34 -19.89 9.30
N GLU A 373 3.82 -21.05 9.73
CA GLU A 373 5.16 -21.56 9.41
C GLU A 373 5.10 -22.92 8.69
N ALA A 374 6.08 -23.15 7.82
CA ALA A 374 6.43 -24.45 7.27
C ALA A 374 7.80 -24.86 7.81
N ASN A 375 7.91 -26.08 8.35
CA ASN A 375 9.17 -26.69 8.71
C ASN A 375 9.67 -27.54 7.53
N LEU A 376 10.75 -27.06 6.89
CA LEU A 376 11.33 -27.65 5.69
C LEU A 376 12.10 -28.95 5.94
N ARG A 377 12.31 -29.34 7.21
CA ARG A 377 13.04 -30.56 7.60
C ARG A 377 12.12 -31.69 8.05
N GLU A 378 11.05 -31.34 8.76
CA GLU A 378 10.03 -32.27 9.27
C GLU A 378 8.76 -32.29 8.40
N GLU A 379 8.76 -31.57 7.27
CA GLU A 379 7.71 -31.55 6.24
C GLU A 379 6.27 -31.32 6.75
N TYR A 380 6.12 -30.39 7.69
CA TYR A 380 4.82 -29.91 8.17
C TYR A 380 4.65 -28.41 7.97
N ALA A 381 3.41 -27.96 7.93
CA ALA A 381 3.06 -26.55 8.12
C ALA A 381 2.06 -26.38 9.25
N GLN A 382 2.15 -25.30 10.01
CA GLN A 382 1.25 -25.03 11.12
C GLN A 382 0.94 -23.54 11.32
N THR A 383 -0.21 -23.27 11.92
CA THR A 383 -0.66 -21.93 12.31
C THR A 383 -1.57 -21.98 13.53
N VAL A 384 -1.92 -20.82 14.08
CA VAL A 384 -2.91 -20.68 15.16
C VAL A 384 -4.29 -20.45 14.55
N LEU A 385 -5.22 -21.36 14.83
CA LEU A 385 -6.63 -21.26 14.42
C LEU A 385 -7.53 -21.59 15.62
N ASP A 386 -8.54 -20.76 15.89
CA ASP A 386 -9.53 -20.97 16.97
C ASP A 386 -8.87 -21.27 18.35
N ASN A 387 -7.77 -20.54 18.64
CA ASN A 387 -6.88 -20.72 19.79
C ASN A 387 -6.27 -22.14 19.95
N LYS A 388 -6.10 -22.86 18.84
CA LYS A 388 -5.44 -24.18 18.75
C LYS A 388 -4.35 -24.15 17.69
N VAL A 389 -3.42 -25.12 17.77
CA VAL A 389 -2.46 -25.36 16.69
C VAL A 389 -3.17 -26.17 15.60
N PHE A 390 -3.30 -25.56 14.42
CA PHE A 390 -3.69 -26.25 13.19
C PHE A 390 -2.41 -26.67 12.45
N ARG A 391 -2.31 -27.92 12.02
CA ARG A 391 -1.10 -28.49 11.41
C ARG A 391 -1.46 -29.41 10.25
N LEU A 392 -0.72 -29.26 9.14
CA LEU A 392 -0.79 -30.08 7.93
C LEU A 392 0.53 -30.82 7.74
N GLU A 393 0.47 -32.06 7.27
CA GLU A 393 1.61 -32.96 7.04
C GLU A 393 1.38 -33.76 5.75
N GLY A 394 2.46 -34.27 5.13
CA GLY A 394 2.38 -35.10 3.93
C GLY A 394 1.65 -34.40 2.78
N GLY A 395 0.88 -35.13 1.96
CA GLY A 395 0.27 -34.59 0.73
C GLY A 395 -0.57 -33.31 0.90
N ALA A 396 -1.11 -33.05 2.10
CA ALA A 396 -1.86 -31.83 2.43
C ALA A 396 -1.00 -30.55 2.39
N ILE A 397 0.33 -30.65 2.44
CA ILE A 397 1.24 -29.50 2.35
C ILE A 397 1.41 -28.97 0.91
N SER A 398 1.01 -29.73 -0.09
CA SER A 398 1.33 -29.43 -1.50
C SER A 398 0.61 -28.21 -2.09
N GLU A 399 -0.48 -27.75 -1.44
CA GLU A 399 -1.36 -26.67 -1.93
C GLU A 399 -1.14 -25.32 -1.24
N PHE A 400 -0.31 -25.23 -0.19
CA PHE A 400 -0.04 -23.94 0.48
C PHE A 400 0.96 -23.08 -0.29
N LYS A 401 1.07 -21.78 0.04
CA LYS A 401 2.07 -20.85 -0.52
C LYS A 401 3.17 -20.51 0.49
N SER A 402 4.42 -20.45 0.04
CA SER A 402 5.61 -20.10 0.83
C SER A 402 6.22 -18.80 0.32
N CYS A 403 6.78 -17.99 1.21
CA CYS A 403 7.58 -16.83 0.78
C CYS A 403 8.97 -17.29 0.31
N VAL A 404 9.44 -16.71 -0.78
CA VAL A 404 10.77 -16.91 -1.36
C VAL A 404 11.38 -15.56 -1.73
N TRP A 405 12.70 -15.51 -1.87
CA TRP A 405 13.43 -14.38 -2.43
C TRP A 405 14.17 -14.80 -3.70
N THR A 406 14.20 -13.93 -4.70
CA THR A 406 14.83 -14.18 -6.02
C THR A 406 16.00 -13.24 -6.22
N ALA A 407 17.20 -13.76 -6.50
CA ALA A 407 18.40 -12.95 -6.72
C ALA A 407 18.27 -12.09 -7.99
N LEU A 408 18.80 -10.87 -7.95
CA LEU A 408 18.88 -9.96 -9.09
C LEU A 408 20.32 -9.99 -9.66
N ASP A 409 20.55 -10.80 -10.69
CA ASP A 409 21.87 -10.89 -11.33
C ASP A 409 22.32 -9.56 -11.93
N SER A 410 23.55 -9.16 -11.58
CA SER A 410 24.11 -7.86 -11.94
C SER A 410 24.89 -7.82 -13.26
N VAL A 411 24.94 -8.92 -14.02
CA VAL A 411 25.56 -8.98 -15.36
C VAL A 411 24.67 -9.82 -16.28
N GLY A 412 24.18 -9.22 -17.36
CA GLY A 412 23.10 -9.82 -18.14
C GLY A 412 23.52 -10.98 -19.05
N PHE A 413 22.83 -12.12 -18.90
CA PHE A 413 22.54 -13.03 -20.02
C PHE A 413 21.11 -13.60 -19.91
N GLY A 414 20.13 -12.82 -20.40
CA GLY A 414 18.98 -13.37 -21.11
C GLY A 414 17.95 -14.25 -20.39
N MET A 415 17.39 -13.85 -19.24
CA MET A 415 15.99 -14.18 -18.90
C MET A 415 15.24 -12.93 -18.45
N THR A 416 13.97 -12.79 -18.87
CA THR A 416 13.18 -11.57 -18.70
C THR A 416 12.57 -11.50 -17.30
N LYS A 417 13.06 -10.57 -16.47
CA LYS A 417 12.48 -10.20 -15.16
C LYS A 417 10.95 -10.08 -15.27
N GLU A 418 10.19 -11.02 -14.72
CA GLU A 418 8.72 -10.94 -14.68
C GLU A 418 8.31 -9.85 -13.68
N PHE A 419 7.55 -8.87 -14.15
CA PHE A 419 7.02 -7.78 -13.31
C PHE A 419 5.69 -8.20 -12.64
N GLU A 420 5.13 -7.37 -11.75
CA GLU A 420 3.79 -7.57 -11.17
C GLU A 420 2.89 -6.34 -11.42
N ASP A 421 1.59 -6.59 -11.57
CA ASP A 421 0.55 -5.58 -11.82
C ASP A 421 -0.11 -5.14 -10.49
N THR A 422 -0.36 -3.83 -10.31
CA THR A 422 -1.00 -3.32 -9.07
C THR A 422 -2.51 -3.20 -9.23
N TRP A 423 -3.24 -4.08 -8.53
CA TRP A 423 -4.71 -4.17 -8.56
C TRP A 423 -5.34 -3.58 -7.28
N ALA A 424 -5.79 -2.33 -7.36
CA ALA A 424 -6.40 -1.63 -6.22
C ALA A 424 -7.87 -2.02 -6.03
N TYR A 425 -8.23 -2.52 -4.84
CA TYR A 425 -9.64 -2.75 -4.48
C TYR A 425 -10.40 -1.43 -4.42
N ASN A 426 -11.57 -1.38 -5.06
CA ASN A 426 -12.46 -0.23 -5.04
C ASN A 426 -13.91 -0.67 -4.79
N THR A 427 -14.65 0.17 -4.07
CA THR A 427 -16.09 -0.01 -3.86
C THR A 427 -16.85 0.56 -5.06
N ILE A 428 -17.83 -0.19 -5.58
CA ILE A 428 -18.70 0.29 -6.67
C ILE A 428 -19.56 1.45 -6.15
N GLY A 429 -19.65 2.53 -6.92
CA GLY A 429 -20.30 3.77 -6.46
C GLY A 429 -19.43 4.66 -5.57
N SER A 430 -18.11 4.44 -5.53
CA SER A 430 -17.11 5.36 -4.95
C SER A 430 -16.13 5.87 -6.03
N PRO A 431 -15.38 6.96 -5.81
CA PRO A 431 -14.38 7.45 -6.77
C PRO A 431 -13.30 6.40 -7.10
N PHE A 432 -12.59 6.61 -8.21
CA PHE A 432 -11.50 5.73 -8.64
C PHE A 432 -10.28 5.79 -7.69
N PRO A 433 -9.48 4.71 -7.62
CA PRO A 433 -8.15 4.78 -7.03
C PRO A 433 -7.23 5.66 -7.88
N ASP A 434 -6.04 5.97 -7.36
CA ASP A 434 -5.08 6.81 -8.08
C ASP A 434 -4.57 6.10 -9.35
N ASN A 435 -4.31 6.87 -10.41
CA ASN A 435 -3.71 6.42 -11.67
C ASN A 435 -4.36 5.15 -12.29
N PRO A 436 -5.68 5.12 -12.53
CA PRO A 436 -6.35 3.97 -13.12
C PRO A 436 -5.95 3.79 -14.60
N VAL A 437 -5.65 2.55 -15.01
CA VAL A 437 -5.18 2.27 -16.39
C VAL A 437 -6.35 2.30 -17.37
N ARG A 438 -6.28 3.25 -18.32
CA ARG A 438 -7.25 3.42 -19.40
C ARG A 438 -7.13 2.37 -20.50
N VAL A 439 -8.25 2.12 -21.16
CA VAL A 439 -8.32 1.36 -22.42
C VAL A 439 -7.93 2.26 -23.59
N LYS A 440 -7.09 1.77 -24.50
CA LYS A 440 -6.61 2.53 -25.66
C LYS A 440 -7.77 3.08 -26.50
N GLY A 441 -7.72 4.37 -26.80
CA GLY A 441 -8.74 5.07 -27.61
C GLY A 441 -10.09 5.27 -26.91
N GLN A 442 -10.21 5.00 -25.61
CA GLN A 442 -11.46 5.16 -24.86
C GLN A 442 -11.36 6.31 -23.86
N GLN A 443 -12.28 7.28 -23.94
CA GLN A 443 -12.28 8.46 -23.06
C GLN A 443 -12.61 8.11 -21.60
N ASN A 444 -13.47 7.12 -21.37
CA ASN A 444 -14.02 6.80 -20.06
C ASN A 444 -14.19 5.28 -19.88
N MET A 445 -13.10 4.54 -20.09
CA MET A 445 -13.08 3.09 -19.87
C MET A 445 -11.73 2.67 -19.29
N TYR A 446 -11.78 1.92 -18.20
CA TYR A 446 -10.62 1.51 -17.42
C TYR A 446 -10.62 0.00 -17.21
N VAL A 447 -9.42 -0.57 -17.03
CA VAL A 447 -9.23 -2.00 -16.83
C VAL A 447 -9.64 -2.41 -15.42
N ALA A 448 -10.59 -3.35 -15.34
CA ALA A 448 -11.14 -3.84 -14.07
C ALA A 448 -11.07 -5.38 -13.98
N LEU A 449 -11.07 -5.88 -12.75
CA LEU A 449 -10.98 -7.28 -12.39
C LEU A 449 -12.00 -7.61 -11.30
N TRP A 450 -12.68 -8.74 -11.47
CA TRP A 450 -13.63 -9.28 -10.51
C TRP A 450 -13.35 -10.77 -10.26
N TYR A 451 -13.73 -11.28 -9.09
CA TYR A 451 -13.58 -12.68 -8.73
C TYR A 451 -14.93 -13.33 -8.44
N LYS A 452 -15.20 -14.46 -9.10
CA LYS A 452 -16.39 -15.28 -8.84
C LYS A 452 -15.97 -16.71 -8.53
N PHE A 453 -16.24 -17.16 -7.31
CA PHE A 453 -15.83 -18.47 -6.80
C PHE A 453 -14.33 -18.74 -7.00
N GLY A 454 -13.49 -17.77 -6.65
CA GLY A 454 -12.04 -17.82 -6.82
C GLY A 454 -11.52 -17.66 -8.26
N LYS A 455 -12.39 -17.62 -9.28
CA LYS A 455 -11.98 -17.41 -10.67
C LYS A 455 -11.91 -15.91 -11.01
N PRO A 456 -10.77 -15.41 -11.53
CA PRO A 456 -10.63 -14.04 -12.01
C PRO A 456 -11.34 -13.85 -13.35
N ILE A 457 -12.01 -12.71 -13.51
CA ILE A 457 -12.73 -12.28 -14.71
C ILE A 457 -12.40 -10.81 -14.93
N HIS A 458 -11.69 -10.48 -16.01
CA HIS A 458 -11.53 -9.08 -16.41
C HIS A 458 -12.81 -8.51 -17.02
N GLY A 459 -12.97 -7.21 -16.89
CA GLY A 459 -14.08 -6.43 -17.43
C GLY A 459 -13.71 -4.96 -17.42
N ARG A 460 -14.72 -4.09 -17.50
CA ARG A 460 -14.52 -2.64 -17.60
C ARG A 460 -15.10 -1.90 -16.42
N ALA A 461 -14.45 -0.80 -16.06
CA ALA A 461 -15.01 0.26 -15.23
C ALA A 461 -15.14 1.55 -16.03
N TRP A 462 -16.05 2.44 -15.64
CA TRP A 462 -16.20 3.79 -16.15
C TRP A 462 -16.64 4.75 -15.05
N ASN A 463 -16.40 6.05 -15.26
CA ASN A 463 -16.85 7.13 -14.40
C ASN A 463 -18.31 7.47 -14.72
N ASN A 464 -19.16 7.44 -13.70
CA ASN A 464 -20.47 8.07 -13.72
C ASN A 464 -20.71 8.79 -12.39
N ASN A 465 -21.11 10.06 -12.46
CA ASN A 465 -21.30 10.92 -11.29
C ASN A 465 -20.05 10.96 -10.37
N GLY A 466 -18.84 10.90 -10.94
CA GLY A 466 -17.58 10.91 -10.18
C GLY A 466 -17.16 9.57 -9.60
N ASN A 467 -17.94 8.51 -9.84
CA ASN A 467 -17.83 7.23 -9.17
C ASN A 467 -17.64 6.07 -10.17
N VAL A 468 -17.10 4.96 -9.66
CA VAL A 468 -16.89 3.72 -10.39
C VAL A 468 -18.22 3.01 -10.61
N GLU A 469 -18.64 2.94 -11.87
CA GLU A 469 -19.55 1.91 -12.39
C GLU A 469 -18.74 0.87 -13.19
N CYS A 470 -19.30 -0.31 -13.41
CA CYS A 470 -18.57 -1.42 -14.03
C CYS A 470 -19.47 -2.44 -14.74
N SER A 471 -18.85 -3.28 -15.58
CA SER A 471 -19.50 -4.38 -16.30
C SER A 471 -18.57 -5.57 -16.50
N PHE A 472 -19.09 -6.76 -16.19
CA PHE A 472 -18.40 -8.04 -16.37
C PHE A 472 -19.32 -9.06 -17.08
N PRO A 473 -18.82 -9.82 -18.07
CA PRO A 473 -19.54 -10.99 -18.60
C PRO A 473 -19.50 -12.14 -17.60
N TYR A 474 -20.66 -12.74 -17.31
CA TYR A 474 -20.72 -13.97 -16.50
C TYR A 474 -21.90 -14.84 -16.92
N SER A 475 -21.67 -16.14 -17.15
CA SER A 475 -22.73 -17.13 -17.40
C SER A 475 -23.83 -16.69 -18.41
N LYS A 476 -23.40 -16.11 -19.54
CA LYS A 476 -24.22 -15.57 -20.64
C LYS A 476 -24.93 -14.22 -20.36
N VAL A 477 -24.84 -13.67 -19.16
CA VAL A 477 -25.39 -12.34 -18.81
C VAL A 477 -24.29 -11.30 -18.61
N GLU A 478 -24.68 -10.03 -18.63
CA GLU A 478 -23.85 -8.91 -18.16
C GLU A 478 -24.16 -8.63 -16.68
N LEU A 479 -23.13 -8.50 -15.85
CA LEU A 479 -23.26 -8.10 -14.45
C LEU A 479 -22.67 -6.70 -14.24
N THR A 480 -23.50 -5.77 -13.79
CA THR A 480 -23.13 -4.38 -13.47
C THR A 480 -23.48 -3.97 -12.05
N GLY A 481 -24.48 -4.63 -11.43
CA GLY A 481 -25.00 -4.27 -10.12
C GLY A 481 -24.04 -4.61 -9.00
N ALA A 482 -23.82 -3.65 -8.08
CA ALA A 482 -22.99 -3.85 -6.90
C ALA A 482 -23.42 -5.08 -6.07
N ARG A 483 -24.72 -5.40 -6.02
CA ARG A 483 -25.24 -6.57 -5.30
C ARG A 483 -24.79 -7.90 -5.92
N ASP A 484 -24.75 -7.99 -7.24
CA ASP A 484 -24.41 -9.22 -7.97
C ASP A 484 -22.90 -9.48 -8.00
N LEU A 485 -22.13 -8.37 -7.98
CA LEU A 485 -20.68 -8.35 -7.96
C LEU A 485 -20.07 -8.44 -6.55
N GLY A 486 -20.87 -8.28 -5.48
CA GLY A 486 -20.38 -8.33 -4.09
C GLY A 486 -19.83 -7.01 -3.55
N GLY A 487 -20.18 -5.88 -4.17
CA GLY A 487 -19.90 -4.51 -3.71
C GLY A 487 -18.51 -3.97 -4.06
N GLN A 488 -17.53 -4.84 -4.29
CA GLN A 488 -16.15 -4.45 -4.59
C GLN A 488 -15.61 -5.17 -5.83
N ILE A 489 -14.74 -4.46 -6.53
CA ILE A 489 -13.95 -4.94 -7.68
C ILE A 489 -12.50 -4.44 -7.50
N GLN A 490 -11.59 -4.86 -8.37
CA GLN A 490 -10.27 -4.28 -8.46
C GLN A 490 -10.12 -3.48 -9.76
N ILE A 491 -9.42 -2.35 -9.69
CA ILE A 491 -9.03 -1.53 -10.84
C ILE A 491 -7.52 -1.68 -11.03
N LEU A 492 -7.07 -1.81 -12.27
CA LEU A 492 -5.63 -1.80 -12.58
C LEU A 492 -5.09 -0.38 -12.41
N THR A 493 -3.98 -0.25 -11.68
CA THR A 493 -3.34 1.04 -11.39
C THR A 493 -1.88 1.04 -11.83
N ALA A 494 -1.38 2.21 -12.22
CA ALA A 494 0.02 2.46 -12.54
C ALA A 494 0.67 3.35 -11.45
N VAL A 495 2.00 3.29 -11.32
CA VAL A 495 2.71 4.21 -10.42
C VAL A 495 2.65 5.64 -10.97
N GLU A 496 2.64 5.78 -12.30
CA GLU A 496 2.45 7.05 -13.02
C GLU A 496 1.52 6.85 -14.21
N GLN A 497 0.77 7.89 -14.59
CA GLN A 497 -0.07 7.88 -15.80
C GLN A 497 0.73 8.12 -17.09
N ASP A 498 1.87 8.81 -17.00
CA ASP A 498 2.78 9.00 -18.13
C ASP A 498 3.60 7.71 -18.39
N PRO A 499 3.61 7.15 -19.62
CA PRO A 499 4.32 5.91 -19.91
C PRO A 499 5.84 5.97 -19.67
N LEU A 500 6.47 7.12 -19.86
CA LEU A 500 7.92 7.28 -19.70
C LEU A 500 8.29 7.39 -18.21
N ASP A 501 7.52 8.13 -17.41
CA ASP A 501 7.70 8.19 -15.96
C ASP A 501 7.35 6.85 -15.29
N GLN A 502 6.30 6.16 -15.77
CA GLN A 502 5.95 4.79 -15.36
C GLN A 502 7.09 3.81 -15.64
N PHE A 503 7.68 3.87 -16.85
CA PHE A 503 8.84 3.04 -17.21
C PHE A 503 10.06 3.35 -16.34
N LYS A 504 10.39 4.62 -16.09
CA LYS A 504 11.50 5.02 -15.20
C LYS A 504 11.34 4.47 -13.78
N LYS A 505 10.11 4.48 -13.23
CA LYS A 505 9.85 4.05 -11.84
C LYS A 505 9.68 2.54 -11.69
N SER A 506 9.07 1.87 -12.68
CA SER A 506 8.63 0.47 -12.55
C SER A 506 9.43 -0.51 -13.41
N GLY A 507 10.17 -0.04 -14.41
CA GLY A 507 10.90 -0.88 -15.38
C GLY A 507 10.06 -1.40 -16.55
N PHE A 508 8.77 -1.06 -16.59
CA PHE A 508 7.84 -1.39 -17.66
C PHE A 508 6.77 -0.31 -17.81
N TRP A 509 6.08 -0.28 -18.96
CA TRP A 509 4.88 0.54 -19.20
C TRP A 509 3.79 -0.30 -19.87
N TYR A 510 2.54 0.17 -19.82
CA TYR A 510 1.40 -0.57 -20.38
C TYR A 510 1.17 -0.25 -21.85
N GLU A 511 1.17 -1.28 -22.71
CA GLU A 511 0.94 -1.17 -24.15
C GLU A 511 -0.17 -2.13 -24.61
N TRP A 512 -1.08 -1.65 -25.45
CA TRP A 512 -2.12 -2.47 -26.08
C TRP A 512 -1.65 -3.00 -27.44
N ARG A 513 -1.54 -4.33 -27.57
CA ARG A 513 -1.05 -5.06 -28.76
C ARG A 513 -1.96 -6.24 -29.12
N PRO A 514 -1.97 -6.72 -30.38
CA PRO A 514 -2.69 -7.95 -30.76
C PRO A 514 -2.30 -9.15 -29.89
N TYR A 515 -3.26 -10.00 -29.52
CA TYR A 515 -3.05 -11.16 -28.65
C TYR A 515 -1.98 -12.13 -29.16
N LYS A 516 -1.81 -12.27 -30.49
CA LYS A 516 -0.72 -13.05 -31.11
C LYS A 516 0.69 -12.56 -30.73
N ASP A 517 0.87 -11.27 -30.43
CA ASP A 517 2.19 -10.71 -30.08
C ASP A 517 2.73 -11.26 -28.74
N ARG A 518 1.92 -12.00 -27.97
CA ARG A 518 2.34 -12.67 -26.71
C ARG A 518 3.48 -13.66 -26.85
N VAL A 519 3.79 -14.11 -28.07
CA VAL A 519 4.96 -14.95 -28.36
C VAL A 519 6.28 -14.19 -28.30
N ASN A 520 6.24 -12.85 -28.21
CA ASN A 520 7.42 -12.00 -28.03
C ASN A 520 7.64 -11.65 -26.54
N ASP A 521 7.77 -12.69 -25.71
CA ASP A 521 8.02 -12.61 -24.27
C ASP A 521 9.35 -11.91 -23.90
N THR A 522 10.29 -11.83 -24.84
CA THR A 522 11.54 -11.04 -24.73
C THR A 522 11.32 -9.53 -24.62
N LEU A 523 10.10 -9.05 -24.93
CA LEU A 523 9.71 -7.63 -24.92
C LEU A 523 8.41 -7.36 -24.16
N LEU A 524 7.45 -8.28 -24.26
CA LEU A 524 6.06 -8.07 -23.86
C LEU A 524 5.62 -9.14 -22.86
N GLN A 525 5.30 -8.72 -21.64
CA GLN A 525 4.74 -9.61 -20.62
C GLN A 525 3.23 -9.39 -20.52
N LEU A 526 2.45 -10.38 -20.93
CA LEU A 526 0.98 -10.32 -20.94
C LEU A 526 0.45 -10.00 -19.54
N VAL A 527 -0.44 -9.02 -19.43
CA VAL A 527 -1.17 -8.73 -18.17
C VAL A 527 -2.20 -9.84 -17.97
N ARG A 528 -2.12 -10.58 -16.87
CA ARG A 528 -3.01 -11.72 -16.61
C ARG A 528 -3.26 -11.95 -15.13
N CYS A 529 -4.46 -12.39 -14.81
CA CYS A 529 -4.83 -12.91 -13.50
C CYS A 529 -5.36 -14.33 -13.70
N GLY A 530 -4.67 -15.35 -13.17
CA GLY A 530 -5.00 -16.75 -13.44
C GLY A 530 -4.96 -17.03 -14.95
N GLN A 531 -6.08 -17.53 -15.51
CA GLN A 531 -6.25 -17.73 -16.97
C GLN A 531 -7.00 -16.58 -17.66
N SER A 532 -7.31 -15.48 -16.95
CA SER A 532 -7.99 -14.31 -17.52
C SER A 532 -6.96 -13.26 -17.95
N THR A 533 -7.11 -12.70 -19.15
CA THR A 533 -6.37 -11.51 -19.63
C THR A 533 -7.36 -10.48 -20.18
N PRO A 534 -7.17 -9.17 -19.94
CA PRO A 534 -8.07 -8.13 -20.46
C PRO A 534 -7.95 -8.03 -21.99
N VAL A 535 -9.08 -7.89 -22.67
CA VAL A 535 -9.16 -7.79 -24.14
C VAL A 535 -10.15 -6.74 -24.60
N LEU A 536 -9.76 -5.92 -25.57
CA LEU A 536 -10.65 -5.00 -26.27
C LEU A 536 -11.31 -5.75 -27.43
N MET A 537 -12.62 -5.95 -27.34
CA MET A 537 -13.41 -6.68 -28.34
C MET A 537 -14.47 -5.78 -28.95
N LYS A 538 -14.59 -5.81 -30.28
CA LYS A 538 -15.66 -5.13 -31.01
C LYS A 538 -16.95 -5.94 -30.89
N THR A 539 -18.01 -5.35 -30.35
CA THR A 539 -19.35 -5.95 -30.26
C THR A 539 -20.04 -6.00 -31.62
N LYS A 540 -21.14 -6.75 -31.72
CA LYS A 540 -21.95 -6.86 -32.95
C LYS A 540 -22.56 -5.55 -33.43
N ASP A 541 -22.72 -4.54 -32.57
CA ASP A 541 -23.14 -3.18 -32.92
C ASP A 541 -21.95 -2.22 -33.15
N GLY A 542 -20.72 -2.74 -33.28
CA GLY A 542 -19.53 -2.02 -33.72
C GLY A 542 -18.75 -1.29 -32.63
N LYS A 543 -19.21 -1.32 -31.37
CA LYS A 543 -18.56 -0.66 -30.24
C LYS A 543 -17.36 -1.44 -29.73
N ASP A 544 -16.27 -0.76 -29.43
CA ASP A 544 -15.11 -1.37 -28.78
C ASP A 544 -15.33 -1.39 -27.27
N LEU A 545 -15.50 -2.58 -26.69
CA LEU A 545 -15.72 -2.78 -25.25
C LEU A 545 -14.65 -3.69 -24.67
N LEU A 546 -14.18 -3.33 -23.48
CA LEU A 546 -13.24 -4.17 -22.73
C LEU A 546 -13.96 -5.32 -22.02
N GLY A 547 -13.45 -6.53 -22.25
CA GLY A 547 -13.83 -7.79 -21.61
C GLY A 547 -12.59 -8.62 -21.26
N TYR A 548 -12.67 -9.95 -21.38
CA TYR A 548 -11.54 -10.86 -21.12
C TYR A 548 -11.43 -12.01 -22.11
N ILE A 549 -10.21 -12.56 -22.27
CA ILE A 549 -9.99 -13.91 -22.83
C ILE A 549 -9.79 -14.89 -21.68
N ASP A 550 -10.53 -16.00 -21.69
CA ASP A 550 -10.17 -17.21 -20.94
C ASP A 550 -9.14 -18.01 -21.75
N MET A 551 -7.88 -17.95 -21.32
CA MET A 551 -6.77 -18.65 -21.97
C MET A 551 -6.83 -20.18 -21.80
N GLY A 552 -7.69 -20.69 -20.91
CA GLY A 552 -7.92 -22.13 -20.76
C GLY A 552 -8.91 -22.70 -21.80
N THR A 553 -9.76 -21.86 -22.39
CA THR A 553 -10.73 -22.27 -23.43
C THR A 553 -10.55 -21.55 -24.76
N GLU A 554 -9.60 -20.61 -24.85
CA GLU A 554 -9.38 -19.72 -25.99
C GLU A 554 -10.67 -19.02 -26.47
N GLU A 555 -11.40 -18.45 -25.50
CA GLU A 555 -12.65 -17.72 -25.73
C GLU A 555 -12.55 -16.31 -25.14
N ALA A 556 -12.78 -15.30 -25.97
CA ALA A 556 -13.00 -13.91 -25.58
C ALA A 556 -14.48 -13.70 -25.22
N ALA A 557 -14.76 -12.94 -24.16
CA ALA A 557 -16.12 -12.56 -23.76
C ALA A 557 -16.20 -11.10 -23.29
N VAL A 558 -17.31 -10.43 -23.61
CA VAL A 558 -17.63 -9.08 -23.10
C VAL A 558 -19.09 -9.01 -22.65
N GLY A 559 -19.36 -8.25 -21.59
CA GLY A 559 -20.71 -7.95 -21.13
C GLY A 559 -21.26 -6.73 -21.85
N TYR A 560 -22.46 -6.82 -22.44
CA TYR A 560 -23.12 -5.71 -23.11
C TYR A 560 -24.65 -5.90 -23.23
N ASN A 561 -25.41 -4.83 -22.99
CA ASN A 561 -26.88 -4.80 -23.04
C ASN A 561 -27.56 -5.98 -22.31
N GLY A 562 -27.08 -6.31 -21.10
CA GLY A 562 -27.62 -7.39 -20.27
C GLY A 562 -27.14 -8.80 -20.67
N LYS A 563 -26.36 -8.94 -21.74
CA LYS A 563 -25.91 -10.21 -22.32
C LYS A 563 -24.39 -10.31 -22.30
N SER A 564 -23.86 -11.53 -22.44
CA SER A 564 -22.46 -11.72 -22.80
C SER A 564 -22.35 -12.06 -24.30
N GLU A 565 -21.60 -11.26 -25.04
CA GLU A 565 -21.10 -11.63 -26.37
C GLU A 565 -19.78 -12.40 -26.21
N LYS A 566 -19.50 -13.29 -27.17
CA LYS A 566 -18.38 -14.22 -27.15
C LYS A 566 -17.76 -14.37 -28.55
N LEU A 567 -16.45 -14.58 -28.59
CA LEU A 567 -15.66 -14.86 -29.80
C LEU A 567 -14.61 -15.92 -29.44
N ALA A 568 -14.30 -16.86 -30.34
CA ALA A 568 -13.40 -17.97 -30.07
C ALA A 568 -12.60 -18.37 -31.32
N GLY A 569 -11.52 -19.14 -31.14
CA GLY A 569 -10.67 -19.60 -32.23
C GLY A 569 -9.75 -18.51 -32.79
N GLY A 570 -9.42 -18.59 -34.08
CA GLY A 570 -8.40 -17.74 -34.72
C GLY A 570 -8.64 -16.23 -34.57
N ASP A 571 -9.89 -15.80 -34.54
CA ASP A 571 -10.25 -14.37 -34.50
C ASP A 571 -9.79 -13.66 -33.21
N ILE A 572 -9.60 -14.39 -32.10
CA ILE A 572 -9.12 -13.79 -30.84
C ILE A 572 -7.66 -13.31 -30.94
N GLN A 573 -6.89 -13.82 -31.91
CA GLN A 573 -5.46 -13.55 -32.06
C GLN A 573 -5.16 -12.12 -32.52
N GLU A 574 -6.11 -11.47 -33.20
CA GLU A 574 -6.01 -10.08 -33.67
C GLU A 574 -6.56 -9.05 -32.67
N LEU A 575 -7.28 -9.49 -31.63
CA LEU A 575 -7.83 -8.59 -30.61
C LEU A 575 -6.71 -7.93 -29.79
N LEU A 576 -6.89 -6.67 -29.42
CA LEU A 576 -5.93 -5.95 -28.57
C LEU A 576 -6.05 -6.41 -27.12
N VAL A 577 -4.95 -6.90 -26.55
CA VAL A 577 -4.79 -7.20 -25.13
C VAL A 577 -3.73 -6.29 -24.52
N LEU A 578 -3.67 -6.25 -23.19
CA LEU A 578 -2.72 -5.43 -22.46
C LEU A 578 -1.41 -6.18 -22.16
N PHE A 579 -0.30 -5.55 -22.47
CA PHE A 579 1.05 -6.02 -22.14
C PHE A 579 1.79 -5.00 -21.27
N ARG A 580 2.74 -5.52 -20.51
CA ARG A 580 3.82 -4.76 -19.90
C ARG A 580 4.99 -4.79 -20.89
N ASN A 581 5.29 -3.65 -21.50
CA ASN A 581 6.44 -3.50 -22.40
C ASN A 581 7.67 -3.11 -21.56
N ILE A 582 8.73 -3.93 -21.64
CA ILE A 582 9.93 -3.83 -20.82
C ILE A 582 11.06 -3.01 -21.47
N LYS A 583 10.80 -2.39 -22.63
CA LYS A 583 11.69 -1.36 -23.22
C LYS A 583 11.09 0.02 -23.03
N ALA A 584 11.97 1.03 -23.03
CA ALA A 584 11.54 2.43 -22.91
C ALA A 584 10.53 2.79 -24.02
N PRO A 585 9.50 3.60 -23.74
CA PRO A 585 8.58 4.10 -24.75
C PRO A 585 9.34 4.77 -25.92
N PRO A 586 8.83 4.65 -27.17
CA PRO A 586 9.44 5.30 -28.32
C PRO A 586 9.60 6.82 -28.11
N ARG A 587 10.76 7.36 -28.50
CA ARG A 587 11.05 8.80 -28.45
C ARG A 587 11.01 9.42 -29.83
N GLY A 588 10.75 10.73 -29.91
CA GLY A 588 10.72 11.47 -31.18
C GLY A 588 9.46 11.24 -32.03
N ILE A 589 8.44 10.57 -31.48
CA ILE A 589 7.12 10.46 -32.11
C ILE A 589 6.28 11.68 -31.72
N LYS A 590 5.58 12.27 -32.69
CA LYS A 590 4.60 13.31 -32.43
C LYS A 590 3.31 12.74 -31.83
N ILE A 591 2.82 13.33 -30.74
CA ILE A 591 1.56 12.95 -30.10
C ILE A 591 0.39 13.58 -30.85
N TYR A 592 -0.56 12.75 -31.29
CA TYR A 592 -1.77 13.19 -32.00
C TYR A 592 -3.07 13.01 -31.18
N ASP A 593 -3.00 12.30 -30.05
CA ASP A 593 -4.13 12.12 -29.12
C ASP A 593 -4.14 13.22 -28.05
N ASP A 594 -5.33 13.61 -27.60
CA ASP A 594 -5.47 14.54 -26.47
C ASP A 594 -5.07 13.84 -25.16
N THR A 595 -4.17 14.44 -24.36
CA THR A 595 -3.71 13.81 -23.11
C THR A 595 -4.64 14.18 -21.95
N TRP A 596 -5.33 13.18 -21.40
CA TRP A 596 -6.27 13.32 -20.29
C TRP A 596 -5.71 12.71 -19.00
N LEU A 597 -5.44 13.56 -18.01
CA LEU A 597 -5.03 13.16 -16.66
C LEU A 597 -6.27 12.80 -15.82
N ASP A 598 -6.27 11.62 -15.20
CA ASP A 598 -7.25 11.26 -14.16
C ASP A 598 -6.83 11.81 -12.79
N LEU A 599 -7.79 12.37 -12.06
CA LEU A 599 -7.61 12.88 -10.69
C LEU A 599 -8.96 12.96 -9.95
N LYS A 600 -8.90 13.26 -8.65
CA LYS A 600 -10.06 13.51 -7.79
C LYS A 600 -10.13 14.95 -7.32
N TYR A 601 -11.34 15.35 -6.91
CA TYR A 601 -11.59 16.63 -6.29
C TYR A 601 -10.72 16.80 -5.02
N ARG A 602 -9.99 17.92 -4.94
CA ARG A 602 -8.94 18.26 -3.96
C ARG A 602 -7.62 17.47 -4.01
N ASP A 603 -7.35 16.70 -5.07
CA ASP A 603 -5.99 16.22 -5.34
C ASP A 603 -5.05 17.41 -5.61
N PRO A 604 -3.71 17.27 -5.39
CA PRO A 604 -2.75 18.33 -5.69
C PRO A 604 -2.86 18.83 -7.13
N PHE A 605 -2.82 20.15 -7.32
CA PHE A 605 -3.06 20.76 -8.63
C PHE A 605 -1.93 20.43 -9.62
N PRO A 606 -2.22 19.89 -10.82
CA PRO A 606 -1.21 19.32 -11.72
C PRO A 606 -0.48 20.38 -12.57
N ALA A 607 -0.03 21.49 -11.97
CA ALA A 607 0.63 22.60 -12.67
C ALA A 607 1.80 22.14 -13.57
N ALA A 608 2.62 21.21 -13.08
CA ALA A 608 3.79 20.69 -13.81
C ALA A 608 3.47 19.82 -15.05
N LYS A 609 2.19 19.53 -15.33
CA LYS A 609 1.75 18.83 -16.55
C LYS A 609 1.14 19.80 -17.59
N ASN A 610 1.20 21.11 -17.36
CA ASN A 610 0.69 22.18 -18.25
C ASN A 610 -0.80 21.99 -18.64
N PRO A 611 -1.74 22.13 -17.69
CA PRO A 611 -3.17 22.04 -17.99
C PRO A 611 -3.64 23.17 -18.94
N VAL A 612 -4.54 22.85 -19.87
CA VAL A 612 -4.99 23.82 -20.89
C VAL A 612 -5.94 24.86 -20.30
N ALA A 613 -5.54 26.13 -20.32
CA ALA A 613 -6.31 27.25 -19.81
C ALA A 613 -7.34 27.81 -20.82
N ALA A 614 -8.47 28.28 -20.30
CA ALA A 614 -9.50 29.02 -21.04
C ALA A 614 -8.90 30.23 -21.78
N ALA A 615 -9.14 30.31 -23.09
CA ALA A 615 -8.60 31.37 -23.97
C ALA A 615 -7.06 31.57 -23.91
N GLY A 616 -6.30 30.66 -23.31
CA GLY A 616 -4.86 30.83 -23.07
C GLY A 616 -4.49 31.97 -22.10
N ARG A 617 -5.45 32.49 -21.31
CA ARG A 617 -5.25 33.67 -20.45
C ARG A 617 -6.03 33.56 -19.14
N LYS A 618 -5.83 34.53 -18.24
CA LYS A 618 -6.76 34.75 -17.14
C LYS A 618 -8.12 35.22 -17.69
N VAL A 619 -9.19 34.78 -17.03
CA VAL A 619 -10.58 35.13 -17.34
C VAL A 619 -11.19 35.88 -16.15
N ARG A 620 -12.17 36.74 -16.43
CA ARG A 620 -12.82 37.57 -15.40
C ARG A 620 -13.92 36.78 -14.69
N ASN A 621 -13.70 36.47 -13.42
CA ASN A 621 -14.60 35.71 -12.57
C ASN A 621 -15.83 36.50 -12.09
N ASP A 622 -16.79 35.76 -11.52
CA ASP A 622 -18.01 36.26 -10.88
C ASP A 622 -17.81 37.28 -9.76
N ASP A 623 -16.72 37.14 -8.99
CA ASP A 623 -16.32 38.06 -7.93
C ASP A 623 -15.53 39.28 -8.45
N GLY A 624 -15.32 39.37 -9.77
CA GLY A 624 -14.54 40.40 -10.43
C GLY A 624 -13.03 40.16 -10.44
N THR A 625 -12.53 39.07 -9.85
CA THR A 625 -11.11 38.70 -9.90
C THR A 625 -10.71 38.13 -11.26
N GLU A 626 -9.41 38.05 -11.53
CA GLU A 626 -8.87 37.41 -12.73
C GLU A 626 -8.04 36.17 -12.37
N MET A 627 -8.45 35.01 -12.87
CA MET A 627 -7.74 33.74 -12.66
C MET A 627 -7.68 32.90 -13.94
N PHE A 628 -6.78 31.92 -13.97
CA PHE A 628 -6.85 30.86 -14.97
C PHE A 628 -7.92 29.84 -14.57
N GLN A 629 -8.76 29.46 -15.53
CA GLN A 629 -9.69 28.34 -15.43
C GLN A 629 -9.25 27.28 -16.45
N TYR A 630 -9.13 26.02 -16.03
CA TYR A 630 -8.54 24.94 -16.84
C TYR A 630 -9.59 23.92 -17.27
N VAL A 631 -9.43 23.37 -18.48
CA VAL A 631 -10.42 22.45 -19.07
C VAL A 631 -10.45 21.12 -18.32
N ALA A 632 -11.63 20.80 -17.80
CA ALA A 632 -11.93 19.57 -17.09
C ALA A 632 -13.15 18.86 -17.70
N LEU A 633 -13.17 17.53 -17.63
CA LEU A 633 -14.24 16.66 -18.11
C LEU A 633 -14.75 15.78 -16.98
N TRP A 634 -16.06 15.73 -16.82
CA TRP A 634 -16.77 14.87 -15.88
C TRP A 634 -17.88 14.09 -16.59
N TYR A 635 -18.47 13.12 -15.91
CA TYR A 635 -19.59 12.33 -16.41
C TYR A 635 -20.75 12.38 -15.42
N LYS A 636 -21.96 12.70 -15.91
CA LYS A 636 -23.17 12.78 -15.08
C LYS A 636 -24.33 12.07 -15.77
N HIS A 637 -24.82 11.00 -15.16
CA HIS A 637 -25.84 10.12 -15.74
C HIS A 637 -25.48 9.62 -17.15
N GLY A 638 -24.22 9.20 -17.32
CA GLY A 638 -23.65 8.72 -18.58
C GLY A 638 -23.28 9.80 -19.60
N GLN A 639 -23.67 11.06 -19.38
CA GLN A 639 -23.35 12.17 -20.29
C GLN A 639 -22.00 12.81 -19.97
N PRO A 640 -21.13 13.06 -20.96
CA PRO A 640 -19.93 13.88 -20.78
C PRO A 640 -20.32 15.33 -20.52
N VAL A 641 -19.63 15.98 -19.59
CA VAL A 641 -19.86 17.38 -19.22
C VAL A 641 -18.51 18.07 -19.05
N PHE A 642 -18.22 19.05 -19.90
CA PHE A 642 -17.07 19.93 -19.69
C PHE A 642 -17.33 20.95 -18.59
N GLY A 643 -16.26 21.30 -17.89
CA GLY A 643 -16.27 22.24 -16.77
C GLY A 643 -14.91 22.91 -16.60
N ARG A 644 -14.77 23.58 -15.45
CA ARG A 644 -13.52 24.23 -15.06
C ARG A 644 -12.89 23.54 -13.87
N ALA A 645 -11.58 23.39 -13.89
CA ALA A 645 -10.75 23.10 -12.72
C ALA A 645 -9.77 24.25 -12.44
N PHE A 646 -9.34 24.41 -11.18
CA PHE A 646 -8.42 25.46 -10.74
C PHE A 646 -7.84 25.15 -9.34
N PRO A 647 -6.67 25.68 -8.97
CA PRO A 647 -6.12 25.53 -7.63
C PRO A 647 -6.87 26.40 -6.60
N ASP A 648 -7.06 25.88 -5.39
CA ASP A 648 -7.34 26.69 -4.19
C ASP A 648 -6.03 27.26 -3.59
N PRO A 649 -6.09 28.13 -2.56
CA PRO A 649 -4.89 28.68 -1.91
C PRO A 649 -3.97 27.67 -1.21
N ALA A 650 -4.30 26.38 -1.22
CA ALA A 650 -3.49 25.27 -0.69
C ALA A 650 -3.06 24.29 -1.81
N ASP A 651 -3.06 24.78 -3.07
CA ASP A 651 -2.74 24.05 -4.30
C ASP A 651 -3.54 22.74 -4.46
N LYS A 652 -4.81 22.74 -4.00
CA LYS A 652 -5.75 21.62 -4.21
C LYS A 652 -6.69 21.92 -5.36
N THR A 653 -6.95 20.91 -6.18
CA THR A 653 -7.80 21.08 -7.36
C THR A 653 -9.26 21.19 -6.99
N LEU A 654 -9.82 22.39 -7.11
CA LEU A 654 -11.25 22.61 -7.17
C LEU A 654 -11.75 22.42 -8.61
N ALA A 655 -13.01 22.06 -8.76
CA ALA A 655 -13.68 22.00 -10.05
C ALA A 655 -15.16 22.43 -9.93
N SER A 656 -15.76 22.86 -11.04
CA SER A 656 -17.20 23.15 -11.13
C SER A 656 -17.75 22.75 -12.51
N PHE A 657 -18.87 22.02 -12.50
CA PHE A 657 -19.57 21.47 -13.67
C PHE A 657 -21.05 21.88 -13.65
N GLY A 658 -21.54 22.44 -14.76
CA GLY A 658 -22.94 22.87 -14.92
C GLY A 658 -23.67 22.00 -15.93
N TRP A 659 -24.70 21.26 -15.48
CA TRP A 659 -25.51 20.39 -16.35
C TRP A 659 -26.93 20.21 -15.82
N ASN A 660 -27.92 20.16 -16.72
CA ASN A 660 -29.34 19.96 -16.42
C ASN A 660 -29.87 20.79 -15.23
N GLY A 661 -29.63 22.10 -15.26
CA GLY A 661 -30.10 23.04 -14.24
C GLY A 661 -29.34 23.02 -12.91
N GLN A 662 -28.27 22.22 -12.78
CA GLN A 662 -27.53 22.03 -11.53
C GLN A 662 -26.05 22.41 -11.68
N GLU A 663 -25.51 23.07 -10.67
CA GLU A 663 -24.07 23.13 -10.40
C GLU A 663 -23.62 21.91 -9.59
N ASN A 664 -22.39 21.44 -9.81
CA ASN A 664 -21.70 20.42 -9.01
C ASN A 664 -20.28 20.98 -8.85
N ALA A 665 -19.89 21.27 -7.61
CA ALA A 665 -18.70 22.09 -7.30
C ALA A 665 -18.01 21.70 -5.98
N GLY A 666 -18.56 20.70 -5.27
CA GLY A 666 -18.05 20.17 -4.01
C GLY A 666 -17.45 18.78 -4.15
N THR A 667 -17.33 18.09 -3.02
CA THR A 667 -16.73 16.75 -2.92
C THR A 667 -17.51 15.67 -3.68
N GLU A 668 -18.77 15.93 -4.05
CA GLU A 668 -19.60 15.04 -4.88
C GLU A 668 -19.06 14.83 -6.31
N ILE A 669 -18.13 15.68 -6.77
CA ILE A 669 -17.46 15.52 -8.06
C ILE A 669 -16.67 14.22 -8.14
N GLY A 670 -16.12 13.73 -7.02
CA GLY A 670 -15.32 12.50 -6.99
C GLY A 670 -14.15 12.53 -7.97
N SER A 671 -14.06 11.52 -8.84
CA SER A 671 -13.11 11.47 -9.95
C SER A 671 -13.56 12.30 -11.15
N PHE A 672 -12.61 12.97 -11.80
CA PHE A 672 -12.82 13.67 -13.07
C PHE A 672 -11.50 13.66 -13.87
N GLN A 673 -11.51 14.29 -15.05
CA GLN A 673 -10.35 14.31 -15.95
C GLN A 673 -9.94 15.76 -16.26
N MET A 674 -8.65 16.03 -16.43
CA MET A 674 -8.12 17.31 -16.92
C MET A 674 -7.30 17.10 -18.19
N ILE A 675 -7.44 18.02 -19.16
CA ILE A 675 -6.61 17.99 -20.36
C ILE A 675 -5.28 18.71 -20.09
N VAL A 676 -4.17 18.08 -20.49
CA VAL A 676 -2.81 18.48 -20.16
C VAL A 676 -1.90 18.40 -21.39
N VAL A 677 -0.81 19.17 -21.40
CA VAL A 677 0.23 19.11 -22.45
C VAL A 677 1.60 18.96 -21.78
N PRO A 678 1.96 17.77 -21.27
CA PRO A 678 3.16 17.59 -20.45
C PRO A 678 4.46 17.98 -21.17
N ASP A 679 4.52 17.70 -22.47
CA ASP A 679 5.59 18.09 -23.38
C ASP A 679 4.95 18.75 -24.62
N PRO A 680 5.06 20.08 -24.79
CA PRO A 680 4.49 20.78 -25.94
C PRO A 680 5.31 20.59 -27.22
N ASP A 681 6.61 20.26 -27.12
CA ASP A 681 7.51 20.17 -28.28
C ASP A 681 7.23 18.92 -29.11
N ILE A 682 6.66 17.87 -28.50
CA ILE A 682 6.23 16.64 -29.17
C ILE A 682 4.77 16.64 -29.63
N LEU A 683 3.99 17.71 -29.44
CA LEU A 683 2.61 17.74 -29.94
C LEU A 683 2.59 17.82 -31.49
N GLY A 684 1.75 16.99 -32.12
CA GLY A 684 1.56 16.90 -33.58
C GLY A 684 0.44 17.80 -34.11
N PHE A 685 -0.19 18.57 -33.24
CA PHE A 685 -1.29 19.48 -33.50
C PHE A 685 -1.20 20.66 -32.52
N GLU A 686 -2.01 21.70 -32.72
CA GLU A 686 -2.08 22.86 -31.82
C GLU A 686 -3.50 23.10 -31.32
N TYR A 687 -3.62 23.55 -30.07
CA TYR A 687 -4.89 23.99 -29.48
C TYR A 687 -5.14 25.47 -29.75
N LYS A 688 -6.37 25.82 -30.11
CA LYS A 688 -6.78 27.21 -30.32
C LYS A 688 -8.20 27.44 -29.84
N TRP A 689 -8.43 28.55 -29.14
CA TRP A 689 -9.77 28.99 -28.76
C TRP A 689 -10.36 29.85 -29.89
N LEU A 690 -11.50 29.45 -30.45
CA LEU A 690 -12.15 30.10 -31.59
C LEU A 690 -13.64 30.34 -31.32
N PRO A 691 -14.25 31.43 -31.82
CA PRO A 691 -15.70 31.63 -31.74
C PRO A 691 -16.46 30.47 -32.38
N TYR A 692 -17.50 29.95 -31.70
CA TYR A 692 -18.24 28.78 -32.17
C TYR A 692 -18.79 28.93 -33.59
N LYS A 693 -19.26 30.13 -33.96
CA LYS A 693 -19.75 30.43 -35.32
C LYS A 693 -18.73 30.16 -36.44
N ASP A 694 -17.45 30.33 -36.16
CA ASP A 694 -16.37 30.20 -37.15
C ASP A 694 -16.03 28.73 -37.41
N VAL A 695 -16.38 27.82 -36.48
CA VAL A 695 -15.99 26.40 -36.50
C VAL A 695 -17.16 25.42 -36.51
N ARG A 696 -18.39 25.85 -36.19
CA ARG A 696 -19.58 24.98 -36.13
C ARG A 696 -19.95 24.33 -37.46
N GLY A 697 -19.49 24.90 -38.59
CA GLY A 697 -19.67 24.32 -39.92
C GLY A 697 -18.72 23.16 -40.24
N GLY A 698 -17.74 22.87 -39.38
CA GLY A 698 -16.74 21.80 -39.59
C GLY A 698 -15.75 22.05 -40.74
N ALA A 699 -15.83 23.21 -41.39
CA ALA A 699 -14.94 23.65 -42.46
C ALA A 699 -13.73 24.40 -41.89
N GLY A 700 -12.57 24.27 -42.56
CA GLY A 700 -11.30 24.86 -42.12
C GLY A 700 -10.38 23.85 -41.42
N GLU A 701 -9.20 24.35 -41.04
CA GLU A 701 -8.12 23.56 -40.44
C GLU A 701 -8.42 23.12 -39.00
N PHE A 702 -9.05 24.01 -38.23
CA PHE A 702 -9.39 23.80 -36.82
C PHE A 702 -10.81 23.27 -36.65
N LYS A 703 -10.96 22.22 -35.84
CA LYS A 703 -12.26 21.66 -35.45
C LYS A 703 -12.42 21.67 -33.92
N PRO A 704 -13.64 21.78 -33.37
CA PRO A 704 -13.86 21.69 -31.94
C PRO A 704 -13.34 20.37 -31.37
N LEU A 705 -12.61 20.43 -30.26
CA LEU A 705 -12.38 19.26 -29.42
C LEU A 705 -13.72 18.83 -28.84
N HIS A 706 -14.06 17.55 -28.98
CA HIS A 706 -15.37 17.06 -28.56
C HIS A 706 -15.29 15.69 -27.86
N VAL A 707 -16.23 15.45 -26.95
CA VAL A 707 -16.50 14.14 -26.36
C VAL A 707 -18.01 13.91 -26.44
N GLY A 708 -18.43 12.97 -27.28
CA GLY A 708 -19.83 12.91 -27.72
C GLY A 708 -20.21 14.19 -28.46
N GLU A 709 -21.36 14.77 -28.10
CA GLU A 709 -21.83 16.07 -28.62
C GLU A 709 -21.41 17.28 -27.77
N CYS A 710 -20.56 17.08 -26.77
CA CYS A 710 -20.09 18.15 -25.89
C CYS A 710 -18.73 18.69 -26.36
N VAL A 711 -18.52 20.01 -26.19
CA VAL A 711 -17.24 20.71 -26.45
C VAL A 711 -16.90 21.67 -25.30
N PRO A 712 -15.63 21.89 -24.95
CA PRO A 712 -15.25 22.90 -23.95
C PRO A 712 -15.58 24.31 -24.46
N CYS A 713 -16.24 25.12 -23.64
CA CYS A 713 -16.79 26.41 -24.04
C CYS A 713 -16.57 27.48 -22.96
N LEU A 714 -16.06 28.65 -23.34
CA LEU A 714 -15.94 29.82 -22.48
C LEU A 714 -17.16 30.72 -22.68
N LEU A 715 -18.13 30.59 -21.77
CA LEU A 715 -19.34 31.42 -21.74
C LEU A 715 -18.97 32.83 -21.30
N LYS A 716 -19.60 33.85 -21.91
CA LYS A 716 -19.45 35.25 -21.54
C LYS A 716 -20.80 35.91 -21.31
N ASP A 717 -20.99 36.54 -20.15
CA ASP A 717 -22.24 37.25 -19.86
C ASP A 717 -22.19 38.74 -20.25
N SER A 718 -23.33 39.43 -20.15
CA SER A 718 -23.49 40.84 -20.53
C SER A 718 -22.69 41.82 -19.67
N LYS A 719 -22.16 41.39 -18.51
CA LYS A 719 -21.25 42.20 -17.67
C LYS A 719 -19.78 41.96 -18.04
N GLY A 720 -19.52 41.05 -18.99
CA GLY A 720 -18.19 40.63 -19.40
C GLY A 720 -17.55 39.60 -18.46
N THR A 721 -18.33 38.94 -17.60
CA THR A 721 -17.88 37.80 -16.79
C THR A 721 -17.68 36.59 -17.69
N GLU A 722 -16.62 35.82 -17.48
CA GLU A 722 -16.20 34.70 -18.31
C GLU A 722 -16.11 33.42 -17.46
N ARG A 723 -16.83 32.38 -17.89
CA ARG A 723 -16.91 31.09 -17.16
C ARG A 723 -16.69 29.94 -18.12
N LEU A 724 -15.64 29.16 -17.88
CA LEU A 724 -15.39 27.92 -18.61
C LEU A 724 -16.40 26.84 -18.19
N GLY A 725 -16.93 26.15 -19.19
CA GLY A 725 -17.96 25.14 -19.08
C GLY A 725 -18.10 24.33 -20.37
N ASN A 726 -19.34 23.98 -20.70
CA ASN A 726 -19.73 23.05 -21.74
C ASN A 726 -20.57 23.75 -22.83
N LEU A 727 -20.44 23.31 -24.09
CA LEU A 727 -21.44 23.52 -25.13
C LEU A 727 -21.86 22.16 -25.70
N HIS A 728 -23.16 21.86 -25.64
CA HIS A 728 -23.74 20.68 -26.27
C HIS A 728 -24.23 21.06 -27.67
N VAL A 729 -23.54 20.59 -28.71
CA VAL A 729 -23.72 21.10 -30.08
C VAL A 729 -25.08 20.74 -30.66
N GLY A 730 -25.59 19.51 -30.43
CA GLY A 730 -26.93 19.11 -30.88
C GLY A 730 -28.11 19.80 -30.16
N MET A 731 -27.82 20.54 -29.07
CA MET A 731 -28.81 21.37 -28.37
C MET A 731 -28.61 22.88 -28.62
N GLU A 732 -27.52 23.28 -29.28
CA GLU A 732 -26.98 24.65 -29.29
C GLU A 732 -27.09 25.33 -27.90
N LYS A 733 -26.72 24.60 -26.84
CA LYS A 733 -26.85 25.00 -25.43
C LYS A 733 -25.51 24.99 -24.72
N ALA A 734 -25.06 26.15 -24.26
CA ALA A 734 -23.90 26.30 -23.40
C ALA A 734 -24.31 26.32 -21.91
N THR A 735 -23.52 25.68 -21.05
CA THR A 735 -23.75 25.62 -19.59
C THR A 735 -22.43 25.73 -18.81
N ALA A 736 -22.47 26.37 -17.65
CA ALA A 736 -21.37 26.44 -16.69
C ALA A 736 -21.90 26.50 -15.25
N GLY A 737 -21.26 25.80 -14.33
CA GLY A 737 -21.65 25.80 -12.92
C GLY A 737 -21.47 27.19 -12.30
N PHE A 738 -22.56 27.75 -11.77
CA PHE A 738 -22.56 28.96 -10.95
C PHE A 738 -23.87 29.12 -10.17
N GLY A 739 -23.78 29.55 -8.91
CA GLY A 739 -24.93 29.90 -8.07
C GLY A 739 -25.92 28.74 -7.82
N GLY A 740 -25.43 27.50 -7.83
CA GLY A 740 -26.26 26.30 -7.70
C GLY A 740 -26.93 25.85 -9.02
N LYS A 741 -26.68 26.54 -10.14
CA LYS A 741 -27.33 26.30 -11.45
C LYS A 741 -26.31 26.11 -12.58
N ASP A 742 -26.81 25.73 -13.76
CA ASP A 742 -26.01 25.45 -14.96
C ASP A 742 -25.77 26.67 -15.88
N SER A 743 -26.18 27.88 -15.48
CA SER A 743 -26.04 29.14 -16.25
C SER A 743 -26.37 29.02 -17.74
N ALA A 744 -27.43 28.28 -18.05
CA ALA A 744 -27.80 27.93 -19.42
C ALA A 744 -27.97 29.13 -20.36
N VAL A 745 -27.29 29.07 -21.52
CA VAL A 745 -27.47 29.98 -22.66
C VAL A 745 -27.73 29.13 -23.91
N SER A 746 -28.72 29.52 -24.71
CA SER A 746 -29.12 28.81 -25.94
C SER A 746 -29.40 29.76 -27.09
N GLY A 747 -29.41 29.22 -28.32
CA GLY A 747 -29.72 29.99 -29.53
C GLY A 747 -28.57 30.91 -29.94
N PRO A 748 -28.83 32.00 -30.70
CA PRO A 748 -27.79 32.76 -31.38
C PRO A 748 -26.66 33.32 -30.50
N ALA A 749 -26.85 33.45 -29.18
CA ALA A 749 -25.83 33.89 -28.25
C ALA A 749 -24.62 32.93 -28.14
N VAL A 750 -24.81 31.62 -28.33
CA VAL A 750 -23.69 30.65 -28.19
C VAL A 750 -22.65 30.76 -29.31
N ASN A 751 -23.02 31.39 -30.43
CA ASN A 751 -22.16 31.61 -31.60
C ASN A 751 -20.93 32.48 -31.31
N GLU A 752 -21.02 33.38 -30.32
CA GLU A 752 -19.96 34.31 -29.93
C GLU A 752 -19.04 33.75 -28.83
N PHE A 753 -19.36 32.58 -28.26
CA PHE A 753 -18.52 31.96 -27.23
C PHE A 753 -17.32 31.27 -27.85
N LEU A 754 -16.18 31.34 -27.15
CA LEU A 754 -14.98 30.65 -27.56
C LEU A 754 -15.09 29.17 -27.20
N VAL A 755 -14.86 28.28 -28.17
CA VAL A 755 -14.72 26.84 -27.95
C VAL A 755 -13.28 26.40 -28.15
N LEU A 756 -12.88 25.34 -27.44
CA LEU A 756 -11.55 24.75 -27.64
C LEU A 756 -11.54 23.96 -28.94
N CYS A 757 -10.65 24.32 -29.85
CA CYS A 757 -10.41 23.63 -31.11
C CYS A 757 -8.99 23.08 -31.19
N ARG A 758 -8.80 22.11 -32.09
CA ARG A 758 -7.49 21.60 -32.54
C ARG A 758 -7.49 21.39 -34.05
N ASN A 759 -6.32 21.43 -34.68
CA ASN A 759 -6.16 21.04 -36.07
C ASN A 759 -5.89 19.54 -36.26
N HIS A 760 -6.03 19.08 -37.50
CA HIS A 760 -5.55 17.77 -37.95
C HIS A 760 -4.33 17.97 -38.87
N ASN A 761 -3.16 17.55 -38.40
CA ASN A 761 -1.85 17.51 -39.05
C ASN A 761 -1.30 18.83 -39.66
N LYS A 762 -0.05 19.10 -39.28
CA LYS A 762 1.01 19.41 -40.26
C LYS A 762 1.78 18.14 -40.57
#